data_AF-A0A7S3ELV5-F1
#
_entry.id   AF-A0A7S3ELV5-F1
#
_cell.length_a   1.000
_cell.length_b   1.000
_cell.length_c   1.000
_cell.angle_alpha   90.00
_cell.angle_beta   90.00
_cell.angle_gamma   90.00
#
_symmetry.space_group_name_H-M   'P 1'
#
loop_
_entity.id
_entity.type
_entity.pdbx_description
1 polymer ?
#
loop_
_entity_poly.entity_id
_entity_poly.type
_entity_poly.pdbx_seq_one_letter_code
_entity_poly.pdbx_strand_id
1 'polypeptide(L)'
;PRQRPRTAQFDIGRPSTSPPPLKFSSAHDGICLHIARIVSPVWWTHITSSRKPEEYQALNLRTETLLSVREHLVATINFLESSSTMLTSKRSKSQQRTPNRPASSSLQERLYKGLLPRRQTDEALRLEQISISNLKMLAEKTAEALAMMNLLSEHQFHRLAASLTPSIRQELVRLRFCELIFSETGSHVCNALLEALFAAYSDQPRVTEVVSEALRERAPSFFGEAEVSLHRGLTLTRKAARATGPEAAALASEAVLELKPYAGRIVDLQGVCNDLRTAGALAPMAELTVAAAAAGETTGDVELVDNACKCAFDALEILILAEDKSRDRVKDAMLKILMEQGSDALVDRLFSFLVGLGPLGAEELFKWPSARVEKYLQDRDVQLLWRYFAKHGRNVDAAVVLTSLADSEDSGDLNERVSFLASAVHNAKVASASGGDSRATSLLREVNDKLDVAQVQLRILEELRRKHGDAPDAAQACDELSKKLLDLSMLYNSYARPWELWESELDALRCASYRDDELVKRLWVDIIDDALSSNSRSSSPSSLKATMASLGRDFHPSAVVFPVPFIIEMLERHSMERRSLPAWRESEGWVPWTMVEIGVPRRDILAAYGSILEKGNVYQETGWESGSTMYLVTIVTDFISEWMTSAVKSDSSRRELSSVVSDVSRIASICRGVLRSFSDPTAFDMVKNLDSLEARVEKLARQT
;
A
#
# COMPACT_ATOMS: atom_id res chain seq x y z
N PRO A 1 -3.68 -32.80 -23.75
CA PRO A 1 -3.01 -33.02 -25.06
C PRO A 1 -1.47 -33.05 -24.89
N ARG A 2 -0.94 -34.22 -24.53
CA ARG A 2 0.49 -34.51 -24.45
C ARG A 2 0.91 -35.20 -25.76
N GLN A 3 1.90 -34.67 -26.48
CA GLN A 3 2.58 -35.42 -27.54
C GLN A 3 4.04 -35.67 -27.13
N ARG A 4 4.37 -36.96 -27.10
CA ARG A 4 5.71 -37.55 -27.02
C ARG A 4 6.30 -37.71 -28.44
N PRO A 5 7.62 -37.94 -28.57
CA PRO A 5 8.38 -37.66 -29.78
C PRO A 5 8.27 -38.75 -30.84
N ARG A 6 8.39 -38.35 -32.11
CA ARG A 6 8.49 -39.24 -33.28
C ARG A 6 9.89 -39.84 -33.37
N THR A 7 9.88 -41.13 -33.68
CA THR A 7 10.99 -42.06 -33.86
C THR A 7 11.98 -41.65 -34.96
N ALA A 8 13.25 -41.94 -34.70
CA ALA A 8 14.36 -41.85 -35.63
C ALA A 8 14.12 -42.69 -36.90
N GLN A 9 14.33 -42.05 -38.06
CA GLN A 9 14.36 -42.68 -39.37
C GLN A 9 15.82 -42.90 -39.76
N PHE A 10 16.16 -44.15 -40.05
CA PHE A 10 17.47 -44.63 -40.45
C PHE A 10 17.77 -44.18 -41.89
N ASP A 11 18.88 -43.47 -42.11
CA ASP A 11 19.31 -42.97 -43.42
C ASP A 11 20.61 -43.67 -43.86
N ILE A 12 20.61 -44.18 -45.09
CA ILE A 12 21.64 -45.08 -45.65
C ILE A 12 22.60 -44.27 -46.53
N GLY A 13 23.90 -44.36 -46.25
CA GLY A 13 24.92 -44.26 -47.30
C GLY A 13 25.47 -42.88 -47.65
N ARG A 14 25.70 -41.99 -46.67
CA ARG A 14 26.75 -40.97 -46.82
C ARG A 14 28.07 -41.54 -46.30
N PRO A 15 29.19 -41.50 -47.06
CA PRO A 15 30.48 -41.76 -46.46
C PRO A 15 30.65 -40.76 -45.31
N SER A 16 30.99 -41.29 -44.13
CA SER A 16 31.57 -40.51 -43.04
C SER A 16 32.88 -39.91 -43.56
N THR A 17 32.81 -38.80 -44.27
CA THR A 17 33.94 -37.90 -44.42
C THR A 17 33.99 -37.10 -43.13
N SER A 18 34.59 -37.69 -42.08
CA SER A 18 35.41 -36.83 -41.25
C SER A 18 36.34 -36.10 -42.23
N PRO A 19 36.37 -34.76 -42.24
CA PRO A 19 37.34 -34.07 -43.07
C PRO A 19 38.72 -34.66 -42.70
N PRO A 20 39.58 -34.98 -43.67
CA PRO A 20 40.95 -35.38 -43.36
C PRO A 20 41.54 -34.34 -42.40
N PRO A 21 42.37 -34.74 -41.41
CA PRO A 21 42.94 -33.80 -40.46
C PRO A 21 43.56 -32.64 -41.26
N LEU A 22 43.05 -31.44 -41.03
CA LEU A 22 43.52 -30.23 -41.69
C LEU A 22 45.04 -30.14 -41.46
N LYS A 23 45.80 -30.35 -42.54
CA LYS A 23 47.25 -30.14 -42.51
C LYS A 23 47.49 -28.68 -42.85
N PHE A 24 47.82 -27.89 -41.84
CA PHE A 24 48.27 -26.52 -42.02
C PHE A 24 49.61 -26.49 -42.77
N SER A 25 49.99 -25.32 -43.29
CA SER A 25 51.28 -25.20 -43.96
C SER A 25 52.43 -25.30 -42.95
N SER A 26 53.60 -25.71 -43.42
CA SER A 26 54.82 -25.69 -42.61
C SER A 26 55.21 -24.29 -42.13
N ALA A 27 54.71 -23.23 -42.79
CA ALA A 27 54.92 -21.86 -42.35
C ALA A 27 54.05 -21.53 -41.11
N HIS A 28 52.81 -22.01 -41.08
CA HIS A 28 51.95 -21.95 -39.90
C HIS A 28 52.58 -22.71 -38.73
N ASP A 29 53.04 -23.95 -38.95
CA ASP A 29 53.72 -24.74 -37.91
C ASP A 29 54.98 -24.04 -37.38
N GLY A 30 55.74 -23.39 -38.26
CA GLY A 30 56.91 -22.60 -37.89
C GLY A 30 56.58 -21.40 -36.99
N ILE A 31 55.50 -20.68 -37.29
CA ILE A 31 55.00 -19.57 -36.46
C ILE A 31 54.55 -20.10 -35.09
N CYS A 32 53.78 -21.19 -35.07
CA CYS A 32 53.34 -21.86 -33.84
C CYS A 32 54.52 -22.23 -32.94
N LEU A 33 55.54 -22.90 -33.50
CA LEU A 33 56.73 -23.31 -32.76
C LEU A 33 57.54 -22.13 -32.25
N HIS A 34 57.60 -21.04 -33.02
CA HIS A 34 58.31 -19.83 -32.62
C HIS A 34 57.63 -19.15 -31.42
N ILE A 35 56.31 -18.92 -31.49
CA ILE A 35 55.53 -18.36 -30.37
C ILE A 35 55.62 -19.28 -29.14
N ALA A 36 55.45 -20.59 -29.32
CA ALA A 36 55.55 -21.56 -28.22
C ALA A 36 56.91 -21.51 -27.51
N ARG A 37 58.01 -21.34 -28.25
CA ARG A 37 59.36 -21.20 -27.68
C ARG A 37 59.54 -19.91 -26.90
N ILE A 38 59.02 -18.79 -27.42
CA ILE A 38 59.12 -17.49 -26.76
C ILE A 38 58.38 -17.51 -25.42
N VAL A 39 57.17 -18.10 -25.38
CA VAL A 39 56.32 -18.08 -24.18
C VAL A 39 56.66 -19.20 -23.19
N SER A 40 57.34 -20.26 -23.62
CA SER A 40 57.72 -21.42 -22.80
C SER A 40 58.31 -21.09 -21.42
N PRO A 41 59.16 -20.07 -21.21
CA PRO A 41 59.72 -19.75 -19.91
C PRO A 41 58.68 -19.30 -18.88
N VAL A 42 57.55 -18.74 -19.34
CA VAL A 42 56.52 -18.14 -18.48
C VAL A 42 55.29 -19.04 -18.41
N TRP A 43 54.93 -19.72 -19.50
CA TRP A 43 53.64 -20.37 -19.71
C TRP A 43 53.16 -21.31 -18.58
N TRP A 44 54.07 -22.16 -18.08
CA TRP A 44 53.75 -23.18 -17.07
C TRP A 44 54.12 -22.77 -15.64
N THR A 45 54.63 -21.56 -15.47
CA THR A 45 55.05 -21.08 -14.14
C THR A 45 53.84 -20.62 -13.34
N HIS A 46 53.86 -20.91 -12.04
CA HIS A 46 52.92 -20.31 -11.09
C HIS A 46 53.23 -18.83 -10.91
N ILE A 47 52.18 -18.01 -10.85
CA ILE A 47 52.28 -16.55 -10.77
C ILE A 47 52.97 -16.13 -9.47
N THR A 48 52.60 -16.76 -8.35
CA THR A 48 53.14 -16.46 -7.02
C THR A 48 53.83 -17.68 -6.40
N SER A 49 54.90 -17.45 -5.64
CA SER A 49 55.54 -18.47 -4.81
C SER A 49 55.37 -18.05 -3.36
N SER A 50 54.49 -18.70 -2.62
CA SER A 50 54.22 -18.37 -1.23
C SER A 50 54.91 -19.37 -0.28
N ARG A 51 55.75 -18.87 0.64
CA ARG A 51 56.25 -19.63 1.79
C ARG A 51 55.30 -19.56 3.00
N LYS A 52 54.37 -18.60 3.00
CA LYS A 52 53.23 -18.45 3.94
C LYS A 52 52.09 -17.69 3.22
N PRO A 53 50.98 -18.35 2.86
CA PRO A 53 49.92 -17.75 2.04
C PRO A 53 49.21 -16.57 2.71
N GLU A 54 49.31 -16.41 4.03
CA GLU A 54 48.55 -15.39 4.78
C GLU A 54 49.26 -14.03 4.90
N GLU A 55 50.58 -13.94 4.71
CA GLU A 55 51.33 -12.70 5.01
C GLU A 55 52.11 -12.14 3.82
N TYR A 56 52.66 -12.99 2.93
CA TYR A 56 53.54 -12.51 1.87
C TYR A 56 53.46 -13.36 0.61
N GLN A 57 53.11 -12.71 -0.50
CA GLN A 57 53.12 -13.29 -1.84
C GLN A 57 53.96 -12.40 -2.76
N ALA A 58 54.95 -13.01 -3.41
CA ALA A 58 55.77 -12.34 -4.40
C ALA A 58 55.59 -13.00 -5.76
N LEU A 59 55.75 -12.20 -6.81
CA LEU A 59 55.79 -12.70 -8.17
C LEU A 59 56.99 -13.64 -8.33
N ASN A 60 56.73 -14.83 -8.86
CA ASN A 60 57.78 -15.81 -9.14
C ASN A 60 58.57 -15.44 -10.42
N LEU A 61 57.97 -14.61 -11.27
CA LEU A 61 58.52 -14.15 -12.54
C LEU A 61 59.42 -12.94 -12.34
N ARG A 62 60.65 -13.00 -12.87
CA ARG A 62 61.58 -11.87 -12.82
C ARG A 62 61.17 -10.81 -13.85
N THR A 63 61.24 -9.53 -13.48
CA THR A 63 60.94 -8.40 -14.37
C THR A 63 61.70 -8.46 -15.70
N GLU A 64 62.99 -8.82 -15.66
CA GLU A 64 63.83 -9.01 -16.85
C GLU A 64 63.28 -10.07 -17.82
N THR A 65 62.75 -11.18 -17.28
CA THR A 65 62.16 -12.25 -18.08
C THR A 65 60.81 -11.85 -18.67
N LEU A 66 60.00 -11.06 -17.95
CA LEU A 66 58.72 -10.54 -18.44
C LEU A 66 58.93 -9.56 -19.60
N LEU A 67 59.87 -8.62 -19.45
CA LEU A 67 60.19 -7.62 -20.47
C LEU A 67 60.78 -8.27 -21.73
N SER A 68 61.76 -9.16 -21.56
CA SER A 68 62.38 -9.86 -22.70
C SER A 68 61.35 -10.68 -23.47
N VAL A 69 60.52 -11.49 -22.81
CA VAL A 69 59.50 -12.30 -23.49
C VAL A 69 58.48 -11.40 -24.19
N ARG A 70 58.07 -10.29 -23.57
CA ARG A 70 57.15 -9.32 -24.19
C ARG A 70 57.76 -8.66 -25.44
N GLU A 71 59.00 -8.19 -25.39
CA GLU A 71 59.67 -7.56 -26.53
C GLU A 71 59.75 -8.51 -27.73
N HIS A 72 60.15 -9.76 -27.48
CA HIS A 72 60.20 -10.79 -28.53
C HIS A 72 58.79 -11.09 -29.07
N LEU A 73 57.76 -11.16 -28.23
CA LEU A 73 56.37 -11.34 -28.68
C LEU A 73 55.89 -10.16 -29.54
N VAL A 74 56.09 -8.92 -29.09
CA VAL A 74 55.68 -7.72 -29.84
C VAL A 74 56.41 -7.64 -31.18
N ALA A 75 57.70 -7.98 -31.23
CA ALA A 75 58.44 -8.07 -32.49
C ALA A 75 57.82 -9.11 -33.44
N THR A 76 57.40 -10.27 -32.93
CA THR A 76 56.71 -11.29 -33.74
C THR A 76 55.33 -10.85 -34.21
N ILE A 77 54.56 -10.12 -33.37
CA ILE A 77 53.25 -9.57 -33.74
C ILE A 77 53.41 -8.55 -34.88
N ASN A 78 54.35 -7.59 -34.73
CA ASN A 78 54.65 -6.59 -35.78
C ASN A 78 55.10 -7.24 -37.09
N PHE A 79 55.89 -8.33 -37.00
CA PHE A 79 56.27 -9.12 -38.17
C PHE A 79 55.06 -9.81 -38.82
N LEU A 80 54.14 -10.38 -38.04
CA LEU A 80 52.92 -11.02 -38.55
C LEU A 80 51.98 -10.01 -39.21
N GLU A 81 51.84 -8.81 -38.65
CA GLU A 81 51.06 -7.72 -39.25
C GLU A 81 51.64 -7.29 -40.60
N SER A 82 52.94 -7.03 -40.63
CA SER A 82 53.67 -6.65 -41.84
C SER A 82 53.63 -7.76 -42.90
N SER A 83 53.63 -9.03 -42.48
CA SER A 83 53.66 -10.20 -43.37
C SER A 83 52.28 -10.69 -43.81
N SER A 84 51.19 -10.31 -43.13
CA SER A 84 49.82 -10.66 -43.51
C SER A 84 49.44 -10.16 -44.92
N THR A 85 49.99 -9.00 -45.31
CA THR A 85 49.85 -8.42 -46.67
C THR A 85 50.72 -9.14 -47.71
N MET A 86 51.85 -9.73 -47.30
CA MET A 86 52.79 -10.45 -48.16
C MET A 86 52.35 -11.89 -48.46
N LEU A 87 51.74 -12.57 -47.48
CA LEU A 87 51.23 -13.94 -47.60
C LEU A 87 50.03 -14.04 -48.56
N THR A 88 49.24 -12.97 -48.66
CA THR A 88 48.11 -12.84 -49.60
C THR A 88 48.54 -12.38 -50.99
N SER A 89 49.49 -11.45 -51.08
CA SER A 89 49.93 -10.83 -52.35
C SER A 89 50.81 -11.72 -53.24
N LYS A 90 51.67 -12.59 -52.66
CA LYS A 90 52.61 -13.41 -53.46
C LYS A 90 51.98 -14.64 -54.13
N ARG A 91 50.75 -15.04 -53.78
CA ARG A 91 50.11 -16.26 -54.28
C ARG A 91 49.17 -16.04 -55.49
N SER A 92 48.71 -14.82 -55.74
CA SER A 92 47.89 -14.50 -56.93
C SER A 92 48.69 -14.62 -58.25
N LYS A 93 50.01 -14.45 -58.21
CA LYS A 93 50.88 -14.51 -59.40
C LYS A 93 51.42 -15.90 -59.73
N SER A 94 51.39 -16.87 -58.81
CA SER A 94 51.98 -18.21 -59.04
C SER A 94 51.03 -19.24 -59.63
N GLN A 95 49.73 -18.94 -59.78
CA GLN A 95 48.71 -19.87 -60.32
C GLN A 95 48.22 -19.55 -61.75
N GLN A 96 48.81 -18.58 -62.45
CA GLN A 96 48.51 -18.30 -63.87
C GLN A 96 49.32 -19.12 -64.89
N ARG A 97 50.12 -20.12 -64.46
CA ARG A 97 50.71 -21.10 -65.39
C ARG A 97 49.75 -22.28 -65.59
N THR A 98 48.87 -22.14 -66.57
CA THR A 98 48.12 -23.27 -67.14
C THR A 98 49.09 -24.18 -67.91
N PRO A 99 49.08 -25.51 -67.68
CA PRO A 99 49.70 -26.44 -68.63
C PRO A 99 48.74 -26.64 -69.81
N ASN A 100 49.20 -26.36 -71.02
CA ASN A 100 48.55 -26.72 -72.29
C ASN A 100 48.20 -28.21 -72.34
N ARG A 101 46.89 -28.58 -72.39
CA ARG A 101 46.41 -29.89 -72.93
C ARG A 101 44.88 -29.99 -73.08
N PRO A 102 44.36 -30.95 -73.86
CA PRO A 102 43.61 -30.76 -75.10
C PRO A 102 42.08 -30.66 -74.92
N ALA A 103 41.41 -30.26 -76.01
CA ALA A 103 40.05 -29.71 -76.07
C ALA A 103 38.89 -30.74 -76.12
N SER A 104 38.90 -31.80 -75.31
CA SER A 104 37.83 -32.82 -75.35
C SER A 104 37.31 -33.27 -73.97
N SER A 105 36.98 -32.33 -73.08
CA SER A 105 36.19 -32.61 -71.88
C SER A 105 35.00 -31.65 -71.77
N SER A 106 33.83 -32.20 -71.44
CA SER A 106 32.57 -31.47 -71.34
C SER A 106 32.66 -30.31 -70.34
N LEU A 107 31.91 -29.22 -70.57
CA LEU A 107 31.83 -28.06 -69.66
C LEU A 107 31.55 -28.47 -68.21
N GLN A 108 30.72 -29.52 -68.03
CA GLN A 108 30.40 -30.13 -66.75
C GLN A 108 31.65 -30.67 -66.02
N GLU A 109 32.56 -31.33 -66.75
CA GLU A 109 33.76 -31.95 -66.19
C GLU A 109 34.83 -30.90 -65.86
N ARG A 110 34.90 -29.80 -66.62
CA ARG A 110 35.73 -28.62 -66.29
C ARG A 110 35.26 -27.90 -65.03
N LEU A 111 33.95 -27.77 -64.85
CA LEU A 111 33.34 -27.21 -63.64
C LEU A 111 33.56 -28.14 -62.44
N TYR A 112 33.33 -29.44 -62.57
CA TYR A 112 33.47 -30.40 -61.47
C TYR A 112 34.92 -30.64 -61.04
N LYS A 113 35.88 -30.85 -61.96
CA LYS A 113 37.30 -31.10 -61.60
C LYS A 113 38.07 -29.84 -61.20
N GLY A 114 37.64 -28.65 -61.64
CA GLY A 114 38.32 -27.38 -61.34
C GLY A 114 37.79 -26.65 -60.10
N LEU A 115 36.47 -26.69 -59.85
CA LEU A 115 35.86 -25.92 -58.77
C LEU A 115 35.89 -26.62 -57.41
N LEU A 116 35.81 -27.97 -57.37
CA LEU A 116 35.82 -28.72 -56.12
C LEU A 116 37.19 -28.66 -55.40
N PRO A 117 38.35 -28.88 -56.07
CA PRO A 117 39.64 -28.71 -55.43
C PRO A 117 39.94 -27.25 -55.09
N ARG A 118 39.50 -26.29 -55.93
CA ARG A 118 39.65 -24.85 -55.64
C ARG A 118 38.87 -24.44 -54.39
N ARG A 119 37.63 -24.87 -54.25
CA ARG A 119 36.84 -24.63 -53.02
C ARG A 119 37.51 -25.23 -51.80
N GLN A 120 38.04 -26.46 -51.89
CA GLN A 120 38.74 -27.09 -50.78
C GLN A 120 40.07 -26.40 -50.44
N THR A 121 40.82 -25.91 -51.44
CA THR A 121 42.05 -25.14 -51.18
C THR A 121 41.74 -23.75 -50.61
N ASP A 122 40.68 -23.10 -51.09
CA ASP A 122 40.24 -21.79 -50.59
C ASP A 122 39.71 -21.92 -49.16
N GLU A 123 39.02 -23.02 -48.84
CA GLU A 123 38.57 -23.36 -47.49
C GLU A 123 39.75 -23.68 -46.55
N ALA A 124 40.73 -24.46 -47.00
CA ALA A 124 41.95 -24.73 -46.22
C ALA A 124 42.76 -23.45 -45.96
N LEU A 125 42.89 -22.56 -46.96
CA LEU A 125 43.54 -21.26 -46.82
C LEU A 125 42.78 -20.34 -45.87
N ARG A 126 41.45 -20.33 -45.94
CA ARG A 126 40.61 -19.57 -45.02
C ARG A 126 40.79 -20.06 -43.59
N LEU A 127 40.81 -21.37 -43.37
CA LEU A 127 41.01 -21.97 -42.04
C LEU A 127 42.42 -21.71 -41.50
N GLU A 128 43.44 -21.75 -42.36
CA GLU A 128 44.81 -21.36 -41.99
C GLU A 128 44.89 -19.88 -41.61
N GLN A 129 44.25 -18.99 -42.38
CA GLN A 129 44.19 -17.56 -42.07
C GLN A 129 43.49 -17.30 -40.73
N ILE A 130 42.38 -18.01 -40.46
CA ILE A 130 41.68 -17.96 -39.16
C ILE A 130 42.59 -18.45 -38.04
N SER A 131 43.38 -19.51 -38.27
CA SER A 131 44.30 -20.00 -37.25
C SER A 131 45.45 -19.01 -36.99
N ILE A 132 46.00 -18.36 -38.02
CA ILE A 132 47.05 -17.34 -37.87
C ILE A 132 46.48 -16.10 -37.15
N SER A 133 45.24 -15.68 -37.47
CA SER A 133 44.60 -14.58 -36.73
C SER A 133 44.36 -14.96 -35.27
N ASN A 134 43.99 -16.20 -34.97
CA ASN A 134 43.82 -16.67 -33.60
C ASN A 134 45.15 -16.72 -32.84
N LEU A 135 46.24 -17.16 -33.49
CA LEU A 135 47.59 -17.13 -32.91
C LEU A 135 48.07 -15.70 -32.66
N LYS A 136 47.74 -14.78 -33.56
CA LYS A 136 48.02 -13.34 -33.38
C LYS A 136 47.26 -12.79 -32.17
N MET A 137 45.95 -13.01 -32.10
CA MET A 137 45.13 -12.59 -30.95
C MET A 137 45.63 -13.20 -29.63
N LEU A 138 46.09 -14.45 -29.67
CA LEU A 138 46.72 -15.08 -28.51
C LEU A 138 48.03 -14.39 -28.14
N ALA A 139 48.90 -14.12 -29.11
CA ALA A 139 50.16 -13.43 -28.88
C ALA A 139 49.94 -12.02 -28.31
N GLU A 140 48.98 -11.27 -28.84
CA GLU A 140 48.55 -9.95 -28.33
C GLU A 140 48.08 -10.06 -26.88
N LYS A 141 47.13 -10.95 -26.58
CA LYS A 141 46.68 -11.19 -25.20
C LYS A 141 47.81 -11.61 -24.25
N THR A 142 48.75 -12.44 -24.70
CA THR A 142 49.90 -12.83 -23.88
C THR A 142 50.84 -11.67 -23.61
N ALA A 143 51.08 -10.80 -24.60
CA ALA A 143 51.91 -9.62 -24.44
C ALA A 143 51.27 -8.59 -23.49
N GLU A 144 49.95 -8.43 -23.58
CA GLU A 144 49.16 -7.58 -22.67
C GLU A 144 49.17 -8.11 -21.23
N ALA A 145 48.99 -9.42 -21.03
CA ALA A 145 49.09 -10.04 -19.70
C ALA A 145 50.47 -9.83 -19.08
N LEU A 146 51.55 -10.02 -19.86
CA LEU A 146 52.92 -9.74 -19.41
C LEU A 146 53.12 -8.26 -19.04
N ALA A 147 52.55 -7.35 -19.82
CA ALA A 147 52.63 -5.92 -19.57
C ALA A 147 51.91 -5.51 -18.27
N MET A 148 50.73 -6.06 -18.04
CA MET A 148 49.96 -5.85 -16.81
C MET A 148 50.69 -6.41 -15.59
N MET A 149 51.21 -7.64 -15.67
CA MET A 149 51.99 -8.25 -14.58
C MET A 149 53.26 -7.45 -14.27
N ASN A 150 53.90 -6.87 -15.29
CA ASN A 150 55.02 -5.95 -15.10
C ASN A 150 54.60 -4.67 -14.36
N LEU A 151 53.48 -4.05 -14.75
CA LEU A 151 52.93 -2.87 -14.08
C LEU A 151 52.60 -3.17 -12.61
N LEU A 152 51.96 -4.30 -12.32
CA LEU A 152 51.67 -4.72 -10.95
C LEU A 152 52.96 -4.96 -10.12
N SER A 153 54.05 -5.39 -10.75
CA SER A 153 55.35 -5.54 -10.09
C SER A 153 55.97 -4.19 -9.68
N GLU A 154 55.76 -3.13 -10.46
CA GLU A 154 56.22 -1.77 -10.16
C GLU A 154 55.47 -1.16 -8.97
N HIS A 155 54.21 -1.58 -8.74
CA HIS A 155 53.32 -1.07 -7.70
C HIS A 155 53.28 -1.93 -6.41
N GLN A 156 54.42 -2.51 -6.01
CA GLN A 156 54.53 -3.26 -4.75
C GLN A 156 53.52 -4.43 -4.64
N PHE A 157 53.51 -5.33 -5.62
CA PHE A 157 52.61 -6.49 -5.72
C PHE A 157 52.31 -7.22 -4.40
N HIS A 158 53.30 -7.38 -3.51
CA HIS A 158 53.12 -8.03 -2.22
C HIS A 158 52.09 -7.36 -1.31
N ARG A 159 51.93 -6.03 -1.37
CA ARG A 159 50.90 -5.30 -0.63
C ARG A 159 49.53 -5.46 -1.26
N LEU A 160 49.47 -5.48 -2.59
CA LEU A 160 48.22 -5.71 -3.33
C LEU A 160 47.69 -7.12 -3.08
N ALA A 161 48.56 -8.12 -3.11
CA ALA A 161 48.19 -9.50 -2.78
C ALA A 161 47.71 -9.65 -1.33
N ALA A 162 48.24 -8.83 -0.41
CA ALA A 162 47.83 -8.82 1.00
C ALA A 162 46.48 -8.11 1.24
N SER A 163 46.06 -7.19 0.38
CA SER A 163 44.74 -6.53 0.48
C SER A 163 43.59 -7.36 -0.13
N LEU A 164 43.91 -8.40 -0.90
CA LEU A 164 42.91 -9.31 -1.46
C LEU A 164 42.29 -10.23 -0.41
N THR A 165 41.04 -10.66 -0.69
CA THR A 165 40.30 -11.63 0.12
C THR A 165 41.03 -12.98 0.19
N PRO A 166 40.85 -13.76 1.28
CA PRO A 166 41.57 -15.01 1.48
C PRO A 166 41.24 -16.08 0.41
N SER A 167 40.05 -16.03 -0.20
CA SER A 167 39.65 -16.93 -1.29
C SER A 167 40.45 -16.65 -2.58
N ILE A 168 40.48 -15.39 -3.03
CA ILE A 168 41.23 -14.97 -4.23
C ILE A 168 42.73 -15.20 -4.04
N ARG A 169 43.23 -15.00 -2.82
CA ARG A 169 44.62 -15.24 -2.47
C ARG A 169 45.04 -16.70 -2.63
N GLN A 170 44.16 -17.65 -2.34
CA GLN A 170 44.40 -19.09 -2.55
C GLN A 170 44.36 -19.45 -4.04
N GLU A 171 43.47 -18.82 -4.81
CA GLU A 171 43.41 -18.99 -6.26
C GLU A 171 44.68 -18.48 -6.94
N LEU A 172 45.19 -17.32 -6.51
CA LEU A 172 46.41 -16.71 -7.04
C LEU A 172 47.69 -17.58 -6.86
N VAL A 173 47.71 -18.45 -5.84
CA VAL A 173 48.81 -19.42 -5.63
C VAL A 173 48.71 -20.60 -6.59
N ARG A 174 47.48 -21.03 -6.90
CA ARG A 174 47.23 -22.20 -7.76
C ARG A 174 47.35 -21.85 -9.24
N LEU A 175 47.06 -20.60 -9.61
CA LEU A 175 47.04 -20.16 -10.99
C LEU A 175 48.41 -20.22 -11.66
N ARG A 176 48.42 -20.84 -12.85
CA ARG A 176 49.52 -20.79 -13.81
C ARG A 176 49.35 -19.60 -14.75
N PHE A 177 50.45 -19.14 -15.35
CA PHE A 177 50.39 -18.01 -16.29
C PHE A 177 49.44 -18.27 -17.47
N CYS A 178 49.38 -19.49 -18.01
CA CYS A 178 48.43 -19.82 -19.07
C CYS A 178 46.96 -19.71 -18.61
N GLU A 179 46.65 -20.10 -17.38
CA GLU A 179 45.29 -20.02 -16.82
C GLU A 179 44.86 -18.57 -16.60
N LEU A 180 45.80 -17.64 -16.37
CA LEU A 180 45.52 -16.21 -16.30
C LEU A 180 44.88 -15.67 -17.59
N ILE A 181 45.25 -16.25 -18.74
CA ILE A 181 44.87 -15.78 -20.07
C ILE A 181 43.58 -16.45 -20.57
N PHE A 182 43.40 -17.74 -20.24
CA PHE A 182 42.29 -18.54 -20.76
C PHE A 182 41.18 -18.82 -19.77
N SER A 183 41.44 -18.74 -18.47
CA SER A 183 40.46 -19.13 -17.44
C SER A 183 39.59 -17.95 -17.03
N GLU A 184 38.29 -18.20 -16.82
CA GLU A 184 37.38 -17.25 -16.19
C GLU A 184 37.86 -16.87 -14.78
N THR A 185 38.43 -17.83 -14.05
CA THR A 185 39.06 -17.58 -12.74
C THR A 185 40.26 -16.64 -12.85
N GLY A 186 41.03 -16.74 -13.94
CA GLY A 186 42.15 -15.84 -14.22
C GLY A 186 41.68 -14.40 -14.40
N SER A 187 40.62 -14.20 -15.19
CA SER A 187 40.02 -12.88 -15.41
C SER A 187 39.47 -12.27 -14.10
N HIS A 188 38.81 -13.08 -13.27
CA HIS A 188 38.29 -12.63 -11.98
C HIS A 188 39.44 -12.17 -11.05
N VAL A 189 40.52 -12.94 -10.97
CA VAL A 189 41.71 -12.58 -10.17
C VAL A 189 42.42 -11.34 -10.72
N CYS A 190 42.51 -11.18 -12.05
CA CYS A 190 43.03 -9.96 -12.67
C CYS A 190 42.23 -8.72 -12.26
N ASN A 191 40.90 -8.80 -12.35
CA ASN A 191 40.03 -7.69 -11.99
C ASN A 191 40.17 -7.33 -10.51
N ALA A 192 40.20 -8.33 -9.62
CA ALA A 192 40.43 -8.09 -8.20
C ALA A 192 41.81 -7.45 -7.90
N LEU A 193 42.86 -7.85 -8.63
CA LEU A 193 44.19 -7.24 -8.51
C LEU A 193 44.20 -5.78 -8.99
N LEU A 194 43.50 -5.47 -10.08
CA LEU A 194 43.34 -4.11 -10.58
C LEU A 194 42.54 -3.25 -9.59
N GLU A 195 41.44 -3.78 -9.04
CA GLU A 195 40.67 -3.10 -8.00
C GLU A 195 41.52 -2.83 -6.75
N ALA A 196 42.32 -3.79 -6.31
CA ALA A 196 43.25 -3.62 -5.19
C ALA A 196 44.33 -2.58 -5.49
N LEU A 197 44.86 -2.55 -6.71
CA LEU A 197 45.83 -1.55 -7.17
C LEU A 197 45.23 -0.15 -7.05
N PHE A 198 44.04 0.06 -7.58
CA PHE A 198 43.43 1.38 -7.51
C PHE A 198 42.95 1.75 -6.12
N ALA A 199 42.50 0.79 -5.30
CA ALA A 199 42.18 1.03 -3.91
C ALA A 199 43.41 1.50 -3.11
N ALA A 200 44.60 0.95 -3.40
CA ALA A 200 45.84 1.36 -2.75
C ALA A 200 46.28 2.80 -3.08
N TYR A 201 45.85 3.34 -4.23
CA TYR A 201 46.17 4.69 -4.70
C TYR A 201 44.99 5.66 -4.66
N SER A 202 43.90 5.32 -3.95
CA SER A 202 42.69 6.18 -3.89
C SER A 202 42.96 7.60 -3.41
N ASP A 203 44.01 7.79 -2.60
CA ASP A 203 44.37 9.08 -2.01
C ASP A 203 45.27 9.92 -2.94
N GLN A 204 45.76 9.36 -4.05
CA GLN A 204 46.65 10.00 -5.00
C GLN A 204 46.05 10.01 -6.42
N PRO A 205 45.27 11.05 -6.77
CA PRO A 205 44.54 11.09 -8.04
C PRO A 205 45.46 11.11 -9.26
N ARG A 206 46.62 11.79 -9.17
CA ARG A 206 47.61 11.85 -10.25
C ARG A 206 48.19 10.47 -10.59
N VAL A 207 48.45 9.65 -9.58
CA VAL A 207 48.99 8.30 -9.79
C VAL A 207 47.93 7.39 -10.41
N THR A 208 46.67 7.53 -9.96
CA THR A 208 45.54 6.78 -10.50
C THR A 208 45.32 7.05 -12.00
N GLU A 209 45.39 8.32 -12.42
CA GLU A 209 45.26 8.69 -13.84
C GLU A 209 46.38 8.09 -14.69
N VAL A 210 47.65 8.26 -14.27
CA VAL A 210 48.81 7.71 -14.97
C VAL A 210 48.74 6.18 -15.07
N VAL A 211 48.31 5.49 -14.00
CA VAL A 211 48.14 4.04 -13.99
C VAL A 211 47.00 3.61 -14.92
N SER A 212 45.88 4.33 -14.93
CA SER A 212 44.75 4.02 -15.81
C SER A 212 45.07 4.23 -17.30
N GLU A 213 45.86 5.25 -17.63
CA GLU A 213 46.35 5.51 -18.99
C GLU A 213 47.36 4.43 -19.40
N ALA A 214 48.29 4.08 -18.51
CA ALA A 214 49.26 3.01 -18.73
C ALA A 214 48.59 1.64 -18.92
N LEU A 215 47.52 1.33 -18.19
CA LEU A 215 46.74 0.10 -18.38
C LEU A 215 45.96 0.11 -19.70
N ARG A 216 45.38 1.24 -20.10
CA ARG A 216 44.68 1.39 -21.38
C ARG A 216 45.60 1.19 -22.58
N GLU A 217 46.81 1.73 -22.52
CA GLU A 217 47.80 1.58 -23.60
C GLU A 217 48.43 0.19 -23.64
N ARG A 218 48.65 -0.44 -22.48
CA ARG A 218 49.45 -1.67 -22.37
C ARG A 218 48.65 -2.97 -22.28
N ALA A 219 47.39 -2.92 -21.84
CA ALA A 219 46.55 -4.10 -21.62
C ALA A 219 45.04 -3.86 -21.90
N PRO A 220 44.66 -3.44 -23.13
CA PRO A 220 43.27 -3.12 -23.48
C PRO A 220 42.30 -4.32 -23.41
N SER A 221 42.76 -5.56 -23.56
CA SER A 221 41.89 -6.74 -23.46
C SER A 221 41.55 -7.14 -22.02
N PHE A 222 42.33 -6.67 -21.04
CA PHE A 222 42.09 -6.89 -19.61
C PHE A 222 41.54 -5.66 -18.87
N PHE A 223 41.72 -4.46 -19.44
CA PHE A 223 41.18 -3.21 -18.92
C PHE A 223 40.41 -2.49 -20.03
N GLY A 224 39.18 -2.95 -20.26
CA GLY A 224 38.30 -2.43 -21.31
C GLY A 224 37.65 -1.10 -20.93
N GLU A 225 36.92 -0.51 -21.88
CA GLU A 225 36.21 0.76 -21.69
C GLU A 225 35.20 0.71 -20.51
N ALA A 226 34.56 -0.45 -20.32
CA ALA A 226 33.61 -0.68 -19.23
C ALA A 226 34.25 -0.73 -17.83
N GLU A 227 35.48 -1.22 -17.70
CA GLU A 227 36.21 -1.27 -16.42
C GLU A 227 36.78 0.10 -16.07
N VAL A 228 37.19 0.87 -17.07
CA VAL A 228 37.61 2.27 -16.90
C VAL A 228 36.46 3.10 -16.35
N SER A 229 35.27 3.04 -16.95
CA SER A 229 34.10 3.82 -16.51
C SER A 229 33.62 3.39 -15.13
N LEU A 230 33.58 2.09 -14.84
CA LEU A 230 33.22 1.57 -13.52
C LEU A 230 34.21 2.04 -12.46
N HIS A 231 35.51 1.94 -12.74
CA HIS A 231 36.53 2.41 -11.82
C HIS A 231 36.47 3.93 -11.61
N ARG A 232 36.36 4.71 -12.70
CA ARG A 232 36.20 6.16 -12.63
C ARG A 232 34.99 6.54 -11.78
N GLY A 233 33.84 5.91 -12.03
CA GLY A 233 32.63 6.09 -11.24
C GLY A 233 32.83 5.82 -9.75
N LEU A 234 33.43 4.69 -9.38
CA LEU A 234 33.72 4.33 -7.98
C LEU A 234 34.72 5.28 -7.30
N THR A 235 35.70 5.81 -8.03
CA THR A 235 36.61 6.82 -7.45
C THR A 235 35.90 8.16 -7.25
N LEU A 236 35.01 8.54 -8.17
CA LEU A 236 34.23 9.76 -8.05
C LEU A 236 33.23 9.69 -6.88
N THR A 237 32.59 8.54 -6.62
CA THR A 237 31.72 8.38 -5.43
C THR A 237 32.50 8.53 -4.13
N ARG A 238 33.67 7.91 -4.01
CA ARG A 238 34.55 8.05 -2.83
C ARG A 238 35.07 9.48 -2.67
N LYS A 239 35.38 10.18 -3.76
CA LYS A 239 35.75 11.60 -3.74
C LYS A 239 34.58 12.47 -3.26
N ALA A 240 33.37 12.18 -3.75
CA ALA A 240 32.15 12.88 -3.33
C ALA A 240 31.88 12.68 -1.83
N ALA A 241 32.09 11.49 -1.28
CA ALA A 241 31.94 11.20 0.15
C ALA A 241 32.90 12.01 1.06
N ARG A 242 34.08 12.38 0.54
CA ARG A 242 35.08 13.19 1.27
C ARG A 242 34.89 14.69 1.07
N ALA A 243 34.20 15.11 0.00
CA ALA A 243 33.89 16.49 -0.28
C ALA A 243 32.68 16.95 0.57
N THR A 244 32.56 18.26 0.80
CA THR A 244 31.40 18.84 1.51
C THR A 244 30.73 19.92 0.66
N GLY A 245 29.40 19.97 0.71
CA GLY A 245 28.60 21.00 0.03
C GLY A 245 28.23 20.69 -1.43
N PRO A 246 28.06 21.72 -2.29
CA PRO A 246 27.50 21.56 -3.63
C PRO A 246 28.43 20.82 -4.61
N GLU A 247 29.75 20.86 -4.36
CA GLU A 247 30.75 20.13 -5.13
C GLU A 247 30.61 18.61 -4.96
N ALA A 248 30.28 18.15 -3.74
CA ALA A 248 30.00 16.75 -3.47
C ALA A 248 28.78 16.23 -4.25
N ALA A 249 27.73 17.04 -4.35
CA ALA A 249 26.52 16.70 -5.10
C ALA A 249 26.78 16.62 -6.62
N ALA A 250 27.59 17.54 -7.17
CA ALA A 250 27.96 17.51 -8.59
C ALA A 250 28.83 16.28 -8.92
N LEU A 251 29.84 15.99 -8.09
CA LEU A 251 30.71 14.82 -8.26
C LEU A 251 29.92 13.51 -8.11
N ALA A 252 28.96 13.45 -7.17
CA ALA A 252 28.11 12.29 -7.00
C ALA A 252 27.18 12.07 -8.21
N SER A 253 26.66 13.15 -8.81
CA SER A 253 25.84 13.04 -10.02
C SER A 253 26.65 12.58 -11.23
N GLU A 254 27.87 13.09 -11.42
CA GLU A 254 28.78 12.61 -12.47
C GLU A 254 29.14 11.12 -12.24
N ALA A 255 29.44 10.75 -11.00
CA ALA A 255 29.77 9.36 -10.65
C ALA A 255 28.64 8.39 -11.00
N VAL A 256 27.39 8.74 -10.65
CA VAL A 256 26.25 7.88 -10.93
C VAL A 256 25.96 7.77 -12.42
N LEU A 257 26.15 8.83 -13.21
CA LEU A 257 26.00 8.77 -14.68
C LEU A 257 26.94 7.75 -15.32
N GLU A 258 28.20 7.69 -14.86
CA GLU A 258 29.19 6.71 -15.33
C GLU A 258 28.89 5.28 -14.86
N LEU A 259 28.31 5.13 -13.66
CA LEU A 259 28.00 3.82 -13.06
C LEU A 259 26.70 3.19 -13.57
N LYS A 260 25.69 3.98 -13.96
CA LYS A 260 24.39 3.51 -14.46
C LYS A 260 24.45 2.36 -15.47
N PRO A 261 25.22 2.45 -16.59
CA PRO A 261 25.24 1.38 -17.59
C PRO A 261 25.85 0.07 -17.09
N TYR A 262 26.60 0.10 -15.98
CA TYR A 262 27.32 -1.06 -15.44
C TYR A 262 26.82 -1.46 -14.04
N ALA A 263 25.63 -1.00 -13.65
CA ALA A 263 25.10 -1.20 -12.29
C ALA A 263 25.04 -2.68 -11.86
N GLY A 264 24.77 -3.61 -12.80
CA GLY A 264 24.76 -5.06 -12.53
C GLY A 264 26.15 -5.69 -12.30
N ARG A 265 27.25 -4.98 -12.57
CA ARG A 265 28.63 -5.45 -12.36
C ARG A 265 29.23 -4.96 -11.03
N ILE A 266 28.50 -4.17 -10.26
CA ILE A 266 29.01 -3.58 -9.01
C ILE A 266 28.99 -4.63 -7.90
N VAL A 267 30.18 -4.97 -7.37
CA VAL A 267 30.35 -5.98 -6.32
C VAL A 267 29.88 -5.48 -4.95
N ASP A 268 30.20 -4.24 -4.57
CA ASP A 268 29.81 -3.64 -3.28
C ASP A 268 28.84 -2.47 -3.47
N LEU A 269 27.59 -2.79 -3.83
CA LEU A 269 26.54 -1.77 -4.01
C LEU A 269 26.21 -1.04 -2.69
N GLN A 270 26.27 -1.75 -1.55
CA GLN A 270 25.93 -1.19 -0.24
C GLN A 270 26.95 -0.13 0.19
N GLY A 271 28.25 -0.41 0.03
CA GLY A 271 29.31 0.57 0.30
C GLY A 271 29.16 1.82 -0.55
N VAL A 272 28.90 1.66 -1.86
CA VAL A 272 28.69 2.79 -2.77
C VAL A 272 27.47 3.62 -2.38
N CYS A 273 26.36 2.98 -2.02
CA CYS A 273 25.16 3.70 -1.55
C CYS A 273 25.41 4.45 -0.24
N ASN A 274 26.21 3.88 0.68
CA ASN A 274 26.59 4.55 1.91
C ASN A 274 27.50 5.77 1.66
N ASP A 275 28.44 5.66 0.72
CA ASP A 275 29.29 6.77 0.27
C ASP A 275 28.46 7.90 -0.36
N LEU A 276 27.45 7.57 -1.17
CA LEU A 276 26.51 8.57 -1.72
C LEU A 276 25.62 9.19 -0.64
N ARG A 277 25.25 8.42 0.39
CA ARG A 277 24.47 8.90 1.54
C ARG A 277 25.28 9.89 2.38
N THR A 278 26.56 9.62 2.65
CA THR A 278 27.44 10.55 3.38
C THR A 278 27.68 11.84 2.60
N ALA A 279 27.73 11.77 1.27
CA ALA A 279 27.79 12.95 0.40
C ALA A 279 26.47 13.76 0.34
N GLY A 280 25.37 13.25 0.90
CA GLY A 280 24.04 13.88 0.83
C GLY A 280 23.35 13.78 -0.54
N ALA A 281 23.88 12.96 -1.46
CA ALA A 281 23.40 12.82 -2.83
C ALA A 281 22.37 11.67 -2.95
N LEU A 282 21.19 11.85 -2.34
CA LEU A 282 20.17 10.80 -2.25
C LEU A 282 19.40 10.57 -3.57
N ALA A 283 19.20 11.60 -4.39
CA ALA A 283 18.55 11.45 -5.69
C ALA A 283 19.42 10.64 -6.69
N PRO A 284 20.72 10.92 -6.88
CA PRO A 284 21.60 10.06 -7.67
C PRO A 284 21.67 8.61 -7.16
N MET A 285 21.64 8.40 -5.83
CA MET A 285 21.56 7.05 -5.26
C MET A 285 20.28 6.31 -5.67
N ALA A 286 19.14 7.00 -5.72
CA ALA A 286 17.88 6.42 -6.18
C ALA A 286 17.98 5.95 -7.64
N GLU A 287 18.60 6.75 -8.51
CA GLU A 287 18.80 6.37 -9.91
C GLU A 287 19.73 5.15 -10.06
N LEU A 288 20.79 5.07 -9.25
CA LEU A 288 21.71 3.94 -9.26
C LEU A 288 21.02 2.65 -8.76
N THR A 289 20.25 2.74 -7.69
CA THR A 289 19.53 1.57 -7.13
C THR A 289 18.43 1.08 -8.06
N VAL A 290 17.73 1.97 -8.77
CA VAL A 290 16.78 1.58 -9.83
C VAL A 290 17.51 0.88 -10.99
N ALA A 291 18.63 1.44 -11.46
CA ALA A 291 19.42 0.84 -12.53
C ALA A 291 19.99 -0.53 -12.12
N ALA A 292 20.45 -0.67 -10.86
CA ALA A 292 20.91 -1.93 -10.31
C ALA A 292 19.77 -2.95 -10.24
N ALA A 293 18.61 -2.58 -9.71
CA ALA A 293 17.44 -3.45 -9.65
C ALA A 293 17.00 -3.92 -11.05
N ALA A 294 16.94 -3.01 -12.02
CA ALA A 294 16.62 -3.36 -13.40
C ALA A 294 17.65 -4.32 -14.02
N ALA A 295 18.95 -4.10 -13.76
CA ALA A 295 20.00 -5.00 -14.21
C ALA A 295 19.87 -6.40 -13.58
N GLY A 296 19.61 -6.46 -12.27
CA GLY A 296 19.38 -7.71 -11.54
C GLY A 296 18.14 -8.47 -12.04
N GLU A 297 17.07 -7.77 -12.42
CA GLU A 297 15.91 -8.39 -13.06
C GLU A 297 16.25 -9.00 -14.43
N THR A 298 17.11 -8.35 -15.21
CA THR A 298 17.55 -8.89 -16.51
C THR A 298 18.50 -10.09 -16.38
N THR A 299 19.35 -10.12 -15.35
CA THR A 299 20.27 -11.24 -15.11
C THR A 299 19.64 -12.37 -14.28
N GLY A 300 18.56 -12.09 -13.55
CA GLY A 300 17.91 -13.01 -12.62
C GLY A 300 18.55 -13.04 -11.23
N ASP A 301 19.43 -12.08 -10.89
CA ASP A 301 20.12 -12.00 -9.60
C ASP A 301 19.22 -11.37 -8.53
N VAL A 302 18.50 -12.23 -7.80
CA VAL A 302 17.58 -11.82 -6.73
C VAL A 302 18.30 -11.07 -5.61
N GLU A 303 19.53 -11.48 -5.26
CA GLU A 303 20.32 -10.84 -4.20
C GLU A 303 20.67 -9.38 -4.53
N LEU A 304 20.94 -9.09 -5.80
CA LEU A 304 21.28 -7.74 -6.24
C LEU A 304 20.05 -6.82 -6.18
N VAL A 305 18.87 -7.33 -6.58
CA VAL A 305 17.60 -6.60 -6.46
C VAL A 305 17.26 -6.34 -4.99
N ASP A 306 17.39 -7.34 -4.12
CA ASP A 306 17.10 -7.20 -2.70
C ASP A 306 18.05 -6.20 -2.02
N ASN A 307 19.34 -6.22 -2.37
CA ASN A 307 20.31 -5.25 -1.86
C ASN A 307 20.02 -3.83 -2.36
N ALA A 308 19.66 -3.66 -3.64
CA ALA A 308 19.29 -2.36 -4.19
C ALA A 308 18.03 -1.79 -3.51
N CYS A 309 16.99 -2.61 -3.33
CA CYS A 309 15.78 -2.23 -2.61
C CYS A 309 16.08 -1.83 -1.17
N LYS A 310 16.86 -2.63 -0.42
CA LYS A 310 17.24 -2.31 0.97
C LYS A 310 17.97 -0.97 1.06
N CYS A 311 18.97 -0.73 0.21
CA CYS A 311 19.71 0.55 0.23
C CYS A 311 18.81 1.76 -0.01
N ALA A 312 17.86 1.66 -0.95
CA ALA A 312 16.91 2.71 -1.24
C ALA A 312 15.89 2.91 -0.11
N PHE A 313 15.34 1.82 0.43
CA PHE A 313 14.31 1.86 1.47
C PHE A 313 14.87 2.34 2.81
N ASP A 314 16.08 1.90 3.21
CA ASP A 314 16.74 2.40 4.42
C ASP A 314 16.99 3.92 4.34
N ALA A 315 17.36 4.43 3.16
CA ALA A 315 17.55 5.86 2.96
C ALA A 315 16.21 6.62 3.04
N LEU A 316 15.14 6.07 2.47
CA LEU A 316 13.79 6.63 2.57
C LEU A 316 13.26 6.59 4.00
N GLU A 317 13.49 5.51 4.75
CA GLU A 317 13.05 5.38 6.14
C GLU A 317 13.59 6.53 6.99
N ILE A 318 14.90 6.77 6.91
CA ILE A 318 15.57 7.86 7.62
C ILE A 318 14.99 9.22 7.21
N LEU A 319 14.65 9.41 5.94
CA LEU A 319 14.07 10.65 5.44
C LEU A 319 12.61 10.85 5.87
N ILE A 320 11.80 9.79 5.91
CA ILE A 320 10.39 9.85 6.29
C ILE A 320 10.25 10.04 7.80
N LEU A 321 11.12 9.41 8.60
CA LEU A 321 11.14 9.56 10.05
C LEU A 321 11.77 10.88 10.51
N ALA A 322 12.57 11.55 9.68
CA ALA A 322 13.13 12.86 10.00
C ALA A 322 12.09 13.97 9.72
N GLU A 323 11.65 14.67 10.77
CA GLU A 323 10.67 15.78 10.69
C GLU A 323 11.22 17.08 10.01
N ASP A 324 12.35 17.01 9.30
CA ASP A 324 13.04 18.16 8.74
C ASP A 324 12.52 18.52 7.34
N LYS A 325 11.71 19.59 7.26
CA LYS A 325 11.10 20.10 6.01
C LYS A 325 12.11 20.45 4.92
N SER A 326 13.38 20.70 5.27
CA SER A 326 14.41 20.97 4.27
C SER A 326 14.71 19.74 3.40
N ARG A 327 14.46 18.54 3.94
CA ARG A 327 14.71 17.25 3.28
C ARG A 327 13.51 16.72 2.50
N ASP A 328 12.33 17.33 2.64
CA ASP A 328 11.14 16.96 1.87
C ASP A 328 11.38 17.05 0.37
N ARG A 329 12.10 18.06 -0.11
CA ARG A 329 12.46 18.19 -1.53
C ARG A 329 13.29 17.02 -2.05
N VAL A 330 14.18 16.49 -1.21
CA VAL A 330 15.08 15.38 -1.56
C VAL A 330 14.31 14.06 -1.49
N LYS A 331 13.44 13.90 -0.49
CA LYS A 331 12.51 12.77 -0.37
C LYS A 331 11.57 12.69 -1.58
N ASP A 332 10.92 13.79 -1.93
CA ASP A 332 9.98 13.86 -3.06
C ASP A 332 10.68 13.56 -4.39
N ALA A 333 11.92 14.05 -4.57
CA ALA A 333 12.74 13.74 -5.73
C ALA A 333 13.10 12.23 -5.79
N MET A 334 13.47 11.63 -4.67
CA MET A 334 13.79 10.20 -4.58
C MET A 334 12.58 9.31 -4.87
N LEU A 335 11.42 9.62 -4.27
CA LEU A 335 10.17 8.92 -4.53
C LEU A 335 9.75 9.06 -5.99
N LYS A 336 9.87 10.26 -6.58
CA LYS A 336 9.58 10.48 -8.00
C LYS A 336 10.40 9.56 -8.90
N ILE A 337 11.72 9.49 -8.68
CA ILE A 337 12.63 8.64 -9.45
C ILE A 337 12.23 7.17 -9.32
N LEU A 338 12.00 6.68 -8.10
CA LEU A 338 11.63 5.29 -7.85
C LEU A 338 10.31 4.91 -8.52
N MET A 339 9.33 5.81 -8.55
CA MET A 339 8.03 5.52 -9.18
C MET A 339 8.04 5.63 -10.71
N GLU A 340 8.77 6.61 -11.28
CA GLU A 340 8.81 6.84 -12.73
C GLU A 340 9.77 5.88 -13.45
N GLN A 341 10.90 5.55 -12.83
CA GLN A 341 11.95 4.74 -13.46
C GLN A 341 11.97 3.29 -12.94
N GLY A 342 11.28 2.99 -11.83
CA GLY A 342 11.23 1.65 -11.25
C GLY A 342 10.35 0.67 -12.02
N SER A 343 10.79 -0.59 -12.08
CA SER A 343 10.00 -1.73 -12.56
C SER A 343 8.72 -1.92 -11.74
N ASP A 344 7.73 -2.64 -12.28
CA ASP A 344 6.50 -2.97 -11.55
C ASP A 344 6.77 -3.70 -10.24
N ALA A 345 7.71 -4.65 -10.25
CA ALA A 345 8.08 -5.40 -9.05
C ALA A 345 8.74 -4.52 -7.97
N LEU A 346 9.60 -3.58 -8.36
CA LEU A 346 10.25 -2.66 -7.42
C LEU A 346 9.22 -1.69 -6.82
N VAL A 347 8.29 -1.19 -7.61
CA VAL A 347 7.26 -0.25 -7.16
C VAL A 347 6.26 -0.92 -6.22
N ASP A 348 5.87 -2.17 -6.48
CA ASP A 348 5.02 -2.94 -5.55
C ASP A 348 5.71 -3.16 -4.19
N ARG A 349 7.03 -3.48 -4.20
CA ARG A 349 7.83 -3.60 -2.98
C ARG A 349 7.95 -2.27 -2.23
N LEU A 350 8.09 -1.15 -2.96
CA LEU A 350 8.09 0.19 -2.38
C LEU A 350 6.74 0.50 -1.70
N PHE A 351 5.62 0.17 -2.33
CA PHE A 351 4.30 0.37 -1.73
C PHE A 351 4.12 -0.50 -0.49
N SER A 352 4.53 -1.76 -0.51
CA SER A 352 4.53 -2.62 0.68
C SER A 352 5.38 -2.05 1.81
N PHE A 353 6.55 -1.51 1.49
CA PHE A 353 7.42 -0.85 2.46
C PHE A 353 6.76 0.41 3.06
N LEU A 354 6.20 1.30 2.23
CA LEU A 354 5.53 2.53 2.69
C LEU A 354 4.32 2.23 3.58
N VAL A 355 3.51 1.22 3.23
CA VAL A 355 2.39 0.78 4.08
C VAL A 355 2.90 0.18 5.40
N GLY A 356 4.03 -0.54 5.37
CA GLY A 356 4.70 -1.09 6.56
C GLY A 356 5.21 -0.02 7.54
N LEU A 357 5.53 1.19 7.07
CA LEU A 357 5.88 2.33 7.92
C LEU A 357 4.67 2.95 8.64
N GLY A 358 3.46 2.46 8.39
CA GLY A 358 2.23 2.90 9.04
C GLY A 358 1.70 4.23 8.52
N PRO A 359 1.16 5.12 9.38
CA PRO A 359 0.40 6.28 8.94
C PRO A 359 1.24 7.31 8.20
N LEU A 360 2.52 7.49 8.57
CA LEU A 360 3.42 8.43 7.91
C LEU A 360 3.72 8.01 6.46
N GLY A 361 3.96 6.71 6.24
CA GLY A 361 4.20 6.18 4.90
C GLY A 361 2.93 6.19 4.03
N ALA A 362 1.77 5.93 4.61
CA ALA A 362 0.48 6.04 3.91
C ALA A 362 0.20 7.49 3.46
N GLU A 363 0.48 8.49 4.29
CA GLU A 363 0.32 9.90 3.93
C GLU A 363 1.18 10.30 2.72
N GLU A 364 2.40 9.78 2.63
CA GLU A 364 3.31 9.97 1.49
C GLU A 364 2.80 9.24 0.24
N LEU A 365 2.29 8.00 0.38
CA LEU A 365 1.67 7.27 -0.73
C LEU A 365 0.49 8.06 -1.32
N PHE A 366 -0.33 8.69 -0.47
CA PHE A 366 -1.49 9.45 -0.90
C PHE A 366 -1.16 10.78 -1.60
N LYS A 367 0.10 11.24 -1.61
CA LYS A 367 0.48 12.41 -2.40
C LYS A 367 0.48 12.11 -3.90
N TRP A 368 0.59 10.85 -4.28
CA TRP A 368 0.82 10.44 -5.66
C TRP A 368 -0.46 9.92 -6.33
N PRO A 369 -1.06 10.69 -7.26
CA PRO A 369 -2.19 10.23 -8.06
C PRO A 369 -1.66 9.26 -9.14
N SER A 370 -1.70 7.96 -8.87
CA SER A 370 -1.20 6.94 -9.81
C SER A 370 -2.15 5.75 -9.84
N ALA A 371 -2.55 5.36 -11.06
CA ALA A 371 -3.36 4.15 -11.27
C ALA A 371 -2.66 2.88 -10.75
N ARG A 372 -1.32 2.88 -10.62
CA ARG A 372 -0.56 1.78 -10.03
C ARG A 372 -0.84 1.65 -8.53
N VAL A 373 -0.92 2.78 -7.82
CA VAL A 373 -1.27 2.81 -6.39
C VAL A 373 -2.69 2.28 -6.19
N GLU A 374 -3.64 2.72 -7.02
CA GLU A 374 -5.03 2.24 -6.96
C GLU A 374 -5.12 0.74 -7.13
N LYS A 375 -4.46 0.18 -8.15
CA LYS A 375 -4.44 -1.26 -8.40
C LYS A 375 -3.78 -2.03 -7.24
N TYR A 376 -2.64 -1.55 -6.74
CA TYR A 376 -1.95 -2.15 -5.61
C TYR A 376 -2.84 -2.18 -4.35
N LEU A 377 -3.49 -1.06 -4.02
CA LEU A 377 -4.35 -0.96 -2.84
C LEU A 377 -5.64 -1.78 -3.01
N GLN A 378 -6.20 -1.85 -4.22
CA GLN A 378 -7.36 -2.71 -4.49
C GLN A 378 -7.08 -4.20 -4.24
N ASP A 379 -5.88 -4.67 -4.59
CA ASP A 379 -5.50 -6.07 -4.43
C ASP A 379 -5.03 -6.42 -3.00
N ARG A 380 -4.50 -5.45 -2.24
CA ARG A 380 -3.79 -5.70 -0.97
C ARG A 380 -4.47 -5.09 0.25
N ASP A 381 -5.00 -3.86 0.15
CA ASP A 381 -5.52 -3.10 1.30
C ASP A 381 -6.63 -2.13 0.88
N VAL A 382 -7.86 -2.65 0.89
CA VAL A 382 -9.08 -1.91 0.55
C VAL A 382 -9.42 -0.86 1.61
N GLN A 383 -8.96 -1.02 2.86
CA GLN A 383 -9.17 -0.01 3.92
C GLN A 383 -8.31 1.24 3.69
N LEU A 384 -7.10 1.07 3.16
CA LEU A 384 -6.28 2.23 2.78
C LEU A 384 -6.79 2.90 1.49
N LEU A 385 -7.40 2.13 0.58
CA LEU A 385 -7.92 2.59 -0.70
C LEU A 385 -9.00 3.68 -0.57
N TRP A 386 -9.96 3.54 0.36
CA TRP A 386 -11.00 4.56 0.51
C TRP A 386 -10.42 5.88 1.06
N ARG A 387 -9.41 5.81 1.94
CA ARG A 387 -8.71 6.99 2.47
C ARG A 387 -7.93 7.71 1.38
N TYR A 388 -7.31 6.95 0.48
CA TYR A 388 -6.68 7.46 -0.73
C TYR A 388 -7.69 8.21 -1.62
N PHE A 389 -8.85 7.60 -1.92
CA PHE A 389 -9.89 8.24 -2.73
C PHE A 389 -10.44 9.53 -2.08
N ALA A 390 -10.68 9.52 -0.77
CA ALA A 390 -11.14 10.69 -0.02
C ALA A 390 -10.13 11.85 -0.09
N LYS A 391 -8.83 11.57 0.09
CA LYS A 391 -7.77 12.60 0.03
C LYS A 391 -7.62 13.22 -1.36
N HIS A 392 -7.88 12.47 -2.43
CA HIS A 392 -7.90 12.98 -3.80
C HIS A 392 -9.24 13.64 -4.22
N GLY A 393 -10.19 13.81 -3.28
CA GLY A 393 -11.50 14.42 -3.57
C GLY A 393 -12.47 13.52 -4.33
N ARG A 394 -12.12 12.24 -4.57
CA ARG A 394 -13.01 11.23 -5.18
C ARG A 394 -13.89 10.58 -4.12
N ASN A 395 -14.73 11.41 -3.50
CA ASN A 395 -15.54 11.00 -2.35
C ASN A 395 -16.61 9.96 -2.72
N VAL A 396 -17.10 9.95 -3.97
CA VAL A 396 -18.08 8.94 -4.41
C VAL A 396 -17.44 7.56 -4.47
N ASP A 397 -16.22 7.45 -5.00
CA ASP A 397 -15.52 6.18 -5.11
C ASP A 397 -15.09 5.67 -3.73
N ALA A 398 -14.68 6.58 -2.83
CA ALA A 398 -14.46 6.26 -1.42
C ALA A 398 -15.72 5.67 -0.74
N ALA A 399 -16.89 6.29 -0.96
CA ALA A 399 -18.15 5.80 -0.42
C ALA A 399 -18.56 4.43 -0.98
N VAL A 400 -18.31 4.17 -2.27
CA VAL A 400 -18.55 2.84 -2.88
C VAL A 400 -17.66 1.78 -2.24
N VAL A 401 -16.35 2.06 -2.08
CA VAL A 401 -15.42 1.12 -1.43
C VAL A 401 -15.84 0.84 0.01
N LEU A 402 -16.17 1.87 0.79
CA LEU A 402 -16.66 1.72 2.16
C LEU A 402 -17.95 0.89 2.26
N THR A 403 -18.86 1.06 1.29
CA THR A 403 -20.09 0.25 1.23
C THR A 403 -19.76 -1.22 0.94
N SER A 404 -18.86 -1.48 -0.01
CA SER A 404 -18.41 -2.85 -0.30
C SER A 404 -17.66 -3.50 0.86
N LEU A 405 -16.91 -2.72 1.64
CA LEU A 405 -16.28 -3.17 2.88
C LEU A 405 -17.37 -3.56 3.88
N ALA A 406 -18.35 -2.72 4.14
CA ALA A 406 -19.43 -3.04 5.08
C ALA A 406 -20.25 -4.30 4.70
N ASP A 407 -20.39 -4.58 3.40
CA ASP A 407 -21.07 -5.79 2.89
C ASP A 407 -20.19 -7.06 2.97
N SER A 408 -18.86 -6.92 3.06
CA SER A 408 -17.94 -8.07 3.10
C SER A 408 -17.96 -8.79 4.44
N GLU A 409 -17.85 -10.12 4.45
CA GLU A 409 -17.81 -10.90 5.70
C GLU A 409 -16.53 -10.64 6.52
N ASP A 410 -15.44 -10.25 5.85
CA ASP A 410 -14.12 -9.98 6.45
C ASP A 410 -14.01 -8.61 7.13
N SER A 411 -15.07 -7.80 7.13
CA SER A 411 -15.08 -6.40 7.62
C SER A 411 -15.14 -6.22 9.14
N GLY A 412 -14.81 -7.28 9.89
CA GLY A 412 -14.77 -7.26 11.34
C GLY A 412 -16.15 -7.22 11.99
N ASP A 413 -16.20 -6.64 13.19
CA ASP A 413 -17.41 -6.61 14.02
C ASP A 413 -18.49 -5.66 13.45
N LEU A 414 -19.74 -5.87 13.85
CA LEU A 414 -20.88 -5.04 13.44
C LEU A 414 -20.66 -3.53 13.67
N ASN A 415 -19.96 -3.17 14.76
CA ASN A 415 -19.60 -1.78 15.05
C ASN A 415 -18.64 -1.17 14.00
N GLU A 416 -17.69 -1.96 13.50
CA GLU A 416 -16.77 -1.51 12.44
C GLU A 416 -17.54 -1.29 11.14
N ARG A 417 -18.48 -2.17 10.81
CA ARG A 417 -19.39 -2.00 9.65
C ARG A 417 -20.25 -0.75 9.75
N VAL A 418 -20.84 -0.48 10.91
CA VAL A 418 -21.60 0.75 11.16
C VAL A 418 -20.69 1.98 11.00
N SER A 419 -19.45 1.92 11.47
CA SER A 419 -18.45 2.99 11.29
C SER A 419 -18.09 3.21 9.81
N PHE A 420 -17.92 2.12 9.04
CA PHE A 420 -17.67 2.20 7.60
C PHE A 420 -18.87 2.82 6.86
N LEU A 421 -20.10 2.41 7.17
CA LEU A 421 -21.31 2.98 6.60
C LEU A 421 -21.49 4.46 6.98
N ALA A 422 -21.24 4.83 8.24
CA ALA A 422 -21.29 6.22 8.68
C ALA A 422 -20.25 7.09 7.92
N SER A 423 -19.04 6.55 7.73
CA SER A 423 -18.00 7.18 6.93
C SER A 423 -18.38 7.28 5.45
N ALA A 424 -19.06 6.28 4.91
CA ALA A 424 -19.57 6.28 3.54
C ALA A 424 -20.65 7.36 3.36
N VAL A 425 -21.58 7.50 4.30
CA VAL A 425 -22.58 8.58 4.32
C VAL A 425 -21.90 9.95 4.36
N HIS A 426 -20.87 10.13 5.19
CA HIS A 426 -20.13 11.39 5.24
C HIS A 426 -19.50 11.74 3.88
N ASN A 427 -18.78 10.79 3.27
CA ASN A 427 -18.15 11.00 1.97
C ASN A 427 -19.19 11.25 0.86
N ALA A 428 -20.29 10.50 0.84
CA ALA A 428 -21.39 10.70 -0.11
C ALA A 428 -22.06 12.07 0.07
N LYS A 429 -22.23 12.54 1.31
CA LYS A 429 -22.73 13.90 1.62
C LYS A 429 -21.80 14.97 1.07
N VAL A 430 -20.50 14.88 1.33
CA VAL A 430 -19.50 15.83 0.82
C VAL A 430 -19.50 15.84 -0.71
N ALA A 431 -19.62 14.68 -1.36
CA ALA A 431 -19.75 14.58 -2.82
C ALA A 431 -21.01 15.28 -3.34
N SER A 432 -22.17 15.01 -2.73
CA SER A 432 -23.47 15.57 -3.14
C SER A 432 -23.56 17.08 -2.96
N ALA A 433 -22.84 17.65 -1.98
CA ALA A 433 -22.80 19.09 -1.74
C ALA A 433 -21.93 19.84 -2.75
N SER A 434 -20.92 19.18 -3.34
CA SER A 434 -19.91 19.80 -4.20
C SER A 434 -20.32 19.88 -5.68
N GLY A 435 -21.43 19.26 -6.05
CA GLY A 435 -22.04 19.29 -7.37
C GLY A 435 -23.24 18.38 -7.36
N GLY A 436 -24.34 18.76 -8.03
CA GLY A 436 -25.61 18.01 -8.08
C GLY A 436 -25.51 16.68 -8.83
N ASP A 437 -24.53 15.84 -8.46
CA ASP A 437 -24.27 14.53 -9.03
C ASP A 437 -25.40 13.58 -8.61
N SER A 438 -26.22 13.24 -9.59
CA SER A 438 -27.29 12.24 -9.45
C SER A 438 -26.77 10.89 -8.91
N ARG A 439 -25.51 10.53 -9.21
CA ARG A 439 -24.89 9.31 -8.69
C ARG A 439 -24.61 9.43 -7.20
N ALA A 440 -24.05 10.55 -6.75
CA ALA A 440 -23.75 10.79 -5.35
C ALA A 440 -25.02 10.85 -4.49
N THR A 441 -26.10 11.48 -4.99
CA THR A 441 -27.39 11.55 -4.29
C THR A 441 -28.09 10.19 -4.21
N SER A 442 -28.06 9.40 -5.28
CA SER A 442 -28.57 8.01 -5.25
C SER A 442 -27.80 7.14 -4.27
N LEU A 443 -26.46 7.20 -4.31
CA LEU A 443 -25.60 6.44 -3.40
C LEU A 443 -25.81 6.88 -1.94
N LEU A 444 -25.95 8.19 -1.69
CA LEU A 444 -26.22 8.70 -0.35
C LEU A 444 -27.50 8.10 0.22
N ARG A 445 -28.56 8.00 -0.59
CA ARG A 445 -29.81 7.37 -0.15
C ARG A 445 -29.60 5.89 0.16
N GLU A 446 -28.98 5.15 -0.75
CA GLU A 446 -28.71 3.72 -0.57
C GLU A 446 -27.90 3.43 0.70
N VAL A 447 -26.80 4.17 0.90
CA VAL A 447 -25.92 3.98 2.06
C VAL A 447 -26.60 4.42 3.36
N ASN A 448 -27.43 5.46 3.32
CA ASN A 448 -28.20 5.88 4.49
C ASN A 448 -29.24 4.82 4.87
N ASP A 449 -29.98 4.28 3.90
CA ASP A 449 -30.93 3.20 4.14
C ASP A 449 -30.22 1.96 4.73
N LYS A 450 -29.03 1.61 4.23
CA LYS A 450 -28.20 0.53 4.80
C LYS A 450 -27.70 0.83 6.22
N LEU A 451 -27.28 2.08 6.48
CA LEU A 451 -26.83 2.50 7.81
C LEU A 451 -27.97 2.40 8.83
N ASP A 452 -29.18 2.82 8.44
CA ASP A 452 -30.36 2.75 9.30
C ASP A 452 -30.66 1.28 9.66
N VAL A 453 -30.61 0.36 8.69
CA VAL A 453 -30.78 -1.09 8.94
C VAL A 453 -29.66 -1.66 9.83
N ALA A 454 -28.41 -1.26 9.60
CA ALA A 454 -27.27 -1.70 10.41
C ALA A 454 -27.37 -1.21 11.87
N GLN A 455 -27.91 -0.01 12.09
CA GLN A 455 -28.18 0.52 13.43
C GLN A 455 -29.31 -0.26 14.13
N VAL A 456 -30.38 -0.60 13.41
CA VAL A 456 -31.44 -1.49 13.95
C VAL A 456 -30.85 -2.84 14.34
N GLN A 457 -29.97 -3.41 13.51
CA GLN A 457 -29.29 -4.68 13.80
C GLN A 457 -28.39 -4.58 15.04
N LEU A 458 -27.66 -3.46 15.21
CA LEU A 458 -26.83 -3.23 16.39
C LEU A 458 -27.69 -3.14 17.66
N ARG A 459 -28.82 -2.42 17.59
CA ARG A 459 -29.77 -2.32 18.70
C ARG A 459 -30.36 -3.68 19.07
N ILE A 460 -30.75 -4.50 18.08
CA ILE A 460 -31.22 -5.87 18.31
C ILE A 460 -30.16 -6.69 19.05
N LEU A 461 -28.91 -6.61 18.62
CA LEU A 461 -27.81 -7.33 19.24
C LEU A 461 -27.57 -6.87 20.70
N GLU A 462 -27.62 -5.57 20.96
CA GLU A 462 -27.48 -5.02 22.32
C GLU A 462 -28.66 -5.40 23.23
N GLU A 463 -29.89 -5.30 22.72
CA GLU A 463 -31.11 -5.64 23.47
C GLU A 463 -31.19 -7.15 23.76
N LEU A 464 -30.84 -7.98 22.78
CA LEU A 464 -30.77 -9.43 22.93
C LEU A 464 -29.76 -9.83 24.01
N ARG A 465 -28.57 -9.23 24.01
CA ARG A 465 -27.56 -9.47 25.06
C ARG A 465 -28.04 -9.00 26.43
N ARG A 466 -28.75 -7.88 26.49
CA ARG A 466 -29.26 -7.31 27.74
C ARG A 466 -30.37 -8.16 28.35
N LYS A 467 -31.33 -8.64 27.56
CA LYS A 467 -32.52 -9.39 28.04
C LYS A 467 -32.27 -10.89 28.18
N HIS A 468 -31.51 -11.47 27.24
CA HIS A 468 -31.39 -12.93 27.08
C HIS A 468 -29.95 -13.44 27.12
N GLY A 469 -28.99 -12.64 27.61
CA GLY A 469 -27.56 -12.96 27.57
C GLY A 469 -27.14 -14.27 28.22
N ASP A 470 -27.95 -14.80 29.16
CA ASP A 470 -27.68 -16.08 29.83
C ASP A 470 -28.10 -17.31 29.01
N ALA A 471 -28.87 -17.13 27.93
CA ALA A 471 -29.36 -18.24 27.10
C ALA A 471 -28.30 -18.67 26.05
N PRO A 472 -28.01 -19.98 25.90
CA PRO A 472 -27.04 -20.46 24.91
C PRO A 472 -27.47 -20.16 23.47
N ASP A 473 -28.78 -20.21 23.21
CA ASP A 473 -29.36 -19.88 21.90
C ASP A 473 -29.19 -18.39 21.56
N ALA A 474 -29.14 -17.51 22.57
CA ALA A 474 -28.93 -16.08 22.38
C ALA A 474 -27.48 -15.77 22.02
N ALA A 475 -26.51 -16.52 22.56
CA ALA A 475 -25.10 -16.37 22.19
C ALA A 475 -24.88 -16.72 20.71
N GLN A 476 -25.47 -17.82 20.23
CA GLN A 476 -25.42 -18.19 18.81
C GLN A 476 -26.10 -17.12 17.93
N ALA A 477 -27.27 -16.63 18.33
CA ALA A 477 -27.96 -15.57 17.60
C ALA A 477 -27.14 -14.27 17.55
N CYS A 478 -26.43 -13.90 18.63
CA CYS A 478 -25.51 -12.76 18.65
C CYS A 478 -24.33 -12.93 17.67
N ASP A 479 -23.77 -14.14 17.57
CA ASP A 479 -22.68 -14.45 16.64
C ASP A 479 -23.16 -14.43 15.19
N GLU A 480 -24.39 -14.84 14.91
CA GLU A 480 -24.97 -14.74 13.57
C GLU A 480 -25.27 -13.28 13.19
N LEU A 481 -25.76 -12.47 14.13
CA LEU A 481 -25.99 -11.03 13.97
C LEU A 481 -24.69 -10.23 13.79
N SER A 482 -23.56 -10.69 14.32
CA SER A 482 -22.27 -10.00 14.13
C SER A 482 -21.62 -10.32 12.78
N LYS A 483 -21.92 -11.48 12.18
CA LYS A 483 -21.22 -11.99 10.98
C LYS A 483 -21.58 -11.31 9.67
N LYS A 484 -22.80 -10.83 9.49
CA LYS A 484 -23.22 -10.14 8.25
C LYS A 484 -24.35 -9.16 8.48
N LEU A 485 -24.48 -8.16 7.59
CA LEU A 485 -25.66 -7.30 7.56
C LEU A 485 -26.86 -8.08 7.03
N LEU A 486 -27.93 -8.11 7.81
CA LEU A 486 -29.19 -8.77 7.46
C LEU A 486 -30.18 -7.77 6.88
N ASP A 487 -31.14 -8.27 6.12
CA ASP A 487 -32.25 -7.43 5.69
C ASP A 487 -33.20 -7.13 6.86
N LEU A 488 -33.92 -6.02 6.76
CA LEU A 488 -34.84 -5.56 7.81
C LEU A 488 -35.95 -6.57 8.12
N SER A 489 -36.38 -7.36 7.14
CA SER A 489 -37.44 -8.35 7.30
C SER A 489 -36.98 -9.56 8.11
N MET A 490 -35.75 -10.01 7.91
CA MET A 490 -35.10 -11.06 8.68
C MET A 490 -34.85 -10.61 10.10
N LEU A 491 -34.34 -9.39 10.29
CA LEU A 491 -34.15 -8.79 11.61
C LEU A 491 -35.45 -8.77 12.41
N TYR A 492 -36.54 -8.32 11.77
CA TYR A 492 -37.84 -8.25 12.42
C TYR A 492 -38.45 -9.63 12.74
N ASN A 493 -38.52 -10.54 11.76
CA ASN A 493 -39.24 -11.80 11.91
C ASN A 493 -38.44 -12.91 12.61
N SER A 494 -37.11 -12.88 12.51
CA SER A 494 -36.24 -13.96 13.01
C SER A 494 -35.57 -13.61 14.35
N TYR A 495 -35.44 -12.33 14.66
CA TYR A 495 -34.78 -11.86 15.89
C TYR A 495 -35.70 -11.00 16.76
N ALA A 496 -36.23 -9.89 16.25
CA ALA A 496 -36.99 -8.96 17.10
C ALA A 496 -38.25 -9.60 17.69
N ARG A 497 -39.10 -10.21 16.85
CA ARG A 497 -40.35 -10.87 17.28
C ARG A 497 -40.15 -12.11 18.16
N PRO A 498 -39.33 -13.13 17.77
CA PRO A 498 -39.24 -14.37 18.53
C PRO A 498 -38.64 -14.19 19.94
N TRP A 499 -37.85 -13.12 20.13
CA TRP A 499 -37.18 -12.80 21.39
C TRP A 499 -37.86 -11.67 22.18
N GLU A 500 -39.04 -11.21 21.73
CA GLU A 500 -39.84 -10.17 22.40
C GLU A 500 -39.04 -8.87 22.64
N LEU A 501 -38.26 -8.46 21.63
CA LEU A 501 -37.43 -7.26 21.65
C LEU A 501 -38.23 -6.05 21.13
N TRP A 502 -39.20 -5.59 21.92
CA TRP A 502 -40.18 -4.59 21.46
C TRP A 502 -39.56 -3.22 21.13
N GLU A 503 -38.48 -2.82 21.81
CA GLU A 503 -37.76 -1.57 21.49
C GLU A 503 -37.16 -1.66 20.08
N SER A 504 -36.53 -2.79 19.77
CA SER A 504 -36.02 -3.09 18.44
C SER A 504 -37.10 -3.28 17.38
N GLU A 505 -38.27 -3.84 17.74
CA GLU A 505 -39.43 -3.90 16.84
C GLU A 505 -39.91 -2.50 16.43
N LEU A 506 -40.04 -1.57 17.39
CA LEU A 506 -40.39 -0.19 17.08
C LEU A 506 -39.34 0.47 16.16
N ASP A 507 -38.06 0.19 16.38
CA ASP A 507 -37.00 0.74 15.55
C ASP A 507 -37.01 0.19 14.12
N ALA A 508 -37.33 -1.09 13.96
CA ALA A 508 -37.52 -1.71 12.65
C ALA A 508 -38.73 -1.09 11.91
N LEU A 509 -39.84 -0.83 12.61
CA LEU A 509 -41.01 -0.14 12.04
C LEU A 509 -40.69 1.30 11.62
N ARG A 510 -39.88 2.01 12.43
CA ARG A 510 -39.38 3.36 12.10
C ARG A 510 -38.56 3.33 10.82
N CYS A 511 -37.61 2.41 10.73
CA CYS A 511 -36.74 2.24 9.56
C CYS A 511 -37.56 1.91 8.29
N ALA A 512 -38.55 1.01 8.41
CA ALA A 512 -39.44 0.65 7.30
C ALA A 512 -40.45 1.75 6.92
N SER A 513 -40.61 2.79 7.75
CA SER A 513 -41.72 3.76 7.67
C SER A 513 -43.10 3.06 7.59
N TYR A 514 -43.24 1.91 8.24
CA TYR A 514 -44.45 1.09 8.22
C TYR A 514 -45.50 1.67 9.18
N ARG A 515 -46.69 1.99 8.66
CA ARG A 515 -47.76 2.64 9.42
C ARG A 515 -48.78 1.60 9.87
N ASP A 516 -48.70 1.21 11.13
CA ASP A 516 -49.70 0.38 11.81
C ASP A 516 -49.86 0.87 13.25
N ASP A 517 -50.79 1.79 13.44
CA ASP A 517 -51.04 2.45 14.72
C ASP A 517 -51.41 1.43 15.81
N GLU A 518 -52.11 0.35 15.47
CA GLU A 518 -52.55 -0.65 16.45
C GLU A 518 -51.40 -1.57 16.88
N LEU A 519 -50.48 -1.90 15.97
CA LEU A 519 -49.25 -2.59 16.33
C LEU A 519 -48.35 -1.70 17.19
N VAL A 520 -48.14 -0.43 16.81
CA VAL A 520 -47.31 0.51 17.57
C VAL A 520 -47.87 0.71 18.97
N LYS A 521 -49.19 0.90 19.13
CA LYS A 521 -49.82 1.00 20.46
C LYS A 521 -49.60 -0.25 21.30
N ARG A 522 -49.76 -1.45 20.72
CA ARG A 522 -49.51 -2.72 21.41
C ARG A 522 -48.07 -2.83 21.89
N LEU A 523 -47.10 -2.53 21.04
CA LEU A 523 -45.67 -2.54 21.40
C LEU A 523 -45.37 -1.56 22.55
N TRP A 524 -45.96 -0.37 22.55
CA TRP A 524 -45.79 0.57 23.65
C TRP A 524 -46.40 0.09 24.97
N VAL A 525 -47.53 -0.63 24.92
CA VAL A 525 -48.10 -1.28 26.12
C VAL A 525 -47.11 -2.31 26.66
N ASP A 526 -46.60 -3.20 25.80
CA ASP A 526 -45.67 -4.26 26.21
C ASP A 526 -44.36 -3.69 26.79
N ILE A 527 -43.79 -2.63 26.18
CA ILE A 527 -42.59 -1.94 26.67
C ILE A 527 -42.81 -1.34 28.07
N ILE A 528 -43.97 -0.70 28.28
CA ILE A 528 -44.26 -0.05 29.56
C ILE A 528 -44.56 -1.09 30.64
N ASP A 529 -45.30 -2.14 30.31
CA ASP A 529 -45.57 -3.24 31.23
C ASP A 529 -44.29 -3.98 31.64
N ASP A 530 -43.35 -4.21 30.71
CA ASP A 530 -42.05 -4.80 31.04
C ASP A 530 -41.17 -3.90 31.90
N ALA A 531 -41.11 -2.60 31.59
CA ALA A 531 -40.41 -1.64 32.43
C ALA A 531 -40.96 -1.61 33.86
N LEU A 532 -42.24 -1.92 34.03
CA LEU A 532 -42.92 -2.02 35.32
C LEU A 532 -42.73 -3.39 36.00
N SER A 533 -42.61 -4.50 35.26
CA SER A 533 -42.43 -5.85 35.81
C SER A 533 -40.97 -6.21 36.12
N SER A 534 -40.01 -5.73 35.33
CA SER A 534 -38.59 -6.10 35.42
C SER A 534 -37.89 -5.61 36.71
N ASN A 535 -38.49 -4.68 37.47
CA ASN A 535 -37.92 -4.13 38.72
C ASN A 535 -38.73 -4.50 39.98
N SER A 536 -38.59 -5.75 40.41
CA SER A 536 -39.31 -6.38 41.54
C SER A 536 -39.10 -5.78 42.95
N ARG A 537 -38.35 -4.68 43.11
CA ARG A 537 -38.11 -4.05 44.43
C ARG A 537 -38.52 -2.59 44.57
N SER A 538 -38.90 -1.94 43.47
CA SER A 538 -39.68 -0.71 43.48
C SER A 538 -40.17 -0.47 42.06
N SER A 539 -41.46 -0.68 41.80
CA SER A 539 -42.14 -0.07 40.65
C SER A 539 -42.04 1.45 40.85
N SER A 540 -40.92 2.05 40.49
CA SER A 540 -40.61 3.44 40.78
C SER A 540 -40.90 4.28 39.55
N PRO A 541 -41.60 5.41 39.68
CA PRO A 541 -41.81 6.35 38.58
C PRO A 541 -40.49 6.87 38.00
N SER A 542 -39.39 6.86 38.78
CA SER A 542 -38.06 7.27 38.30
C SER A 542 -37.48 6.34 37.22
N SER A 543 -37.74 5.03 37.30
CA SER A 543 -37.26 4.06 36.31
C SER A 543 -38.06 4.15 35.02
N LEU A 544 -39.37 4.34 35.13
CA LEU A 544 -40.24 4.59 33.99
C LEU A 544 -39.86 5.92 33.32
N LYS A 545 -39.62 6.98 34.11
CA LYS A 545 -39.10 8.26 33.62
C LYS A 545 -37.80 8.09 32.84
N ALA A 546 -36.83 7.34 33.38
CA ALA A 546 -35.55 7.12 32.71
C ALA A 546 -35.72 6.34 31.38
N THR A 547 -36.58 5.32 31.38
CA THR A 547 -36.89 4.52 30.18
C THR A 547 -37.56 5.38 29.11
N MET A 548 -38.58 6.16 29.50
CA MET A 548 -39.26 7.10 28.59
C MET A 548 -38.33 8.19 28.08
N ALA A 549 -37.44 8.73 28.92
CA ALA A 549 -36.45 9.70 28.50
C ALA A 549 -35.45 9.10 27.50
N SER A 550 -35.07 7.83 27.64
CA SER A 550 -34.19 7.15 26.70
C SER A 550 -34.90 6.90 25.36
N LEU A 551 -36.04 6.20 25.38
CA LEU A 551 -36.79 5.87 24.16
C LEU A 551 -37.34 7.11 23.46
N GLY A 552 -37.71 8.14 24.24
CA GLY A 552 -38.12 9.43 23.72
C GLY A 552 -37.02 10.10 22.90
N ARG A 553 -35.76 10.10 23.37
CA ARG A 553 -34.64 10.63 22.60
C ARG A 553 -34.40 9.88 21.29
N ASP A 554 -34.68 8.58 21.28
CA ASP A 554 -34.40 7.72 20.13
C ASP A 554 -35.51 7.74 19.08
N PHE A 555 -36.77 7.88 19.49
CA PHE A 555 -37.93 7.77 18.59
C PHE A 555 -38.63 9.09 18.28
N HIS A 556 -38.53 10.12 19.13
CA HIS A 556 -39.04 11.46 18.80
C HIS A 556 -38.10 12.16 17.79
N PRO A 557 -38.61 12.82 16.72
CA PRO A 557 -40.00 13.24 16.48
C PRO A 557 -40.79 12.35 15.51
N SER A 558 -40.47 11.06 15.39
CA SER A 558 -41.16 10.19 14.43
C SER A 558 -42.63 9.98 14.79
N ALA A 559 -43.52 10.58 14.01
CA ALA A 559 -44.97 10.44 14.19
C ALA A 559 -45.49 9.01 13.95
N VAL A 560 -44.69 8.15 13.31
CA VAL A 560 -45.07 6.75 13.01
C VAL A 560 -44.94 5.87 14.25
N VAL A 561 -43.87 6.04 15.02
CA VAL A 561 -43.54 5.15 16.14
C VAL A 561 -43.69 5.79 17.51
N PHE A 562 -43.86 7.12 17.59
CA PHE A 562 -44.00 7.84 18.85
C PHE A 562 -45.36 8.57 18.96
N PRO A 563 -46.47 7.84 19.24
CA PRO A 563 -47.79 8.43 19.35
C PRO A 563 -47.97 9.20 20.67
N VAL A 564 -47.54 10.47 20.69
CA VAL A 564 -47.56 11.36 21.87
C VAL A 564 -48.88 11.29 22.67
N PRO A 565 -50.08 11.41 22.06
CA PRO A 565 -51.32 11.40 22.83
C PRO A 565 -51.59 10.07 23.54
N PHE A 566 -51.23 8.95 22.89
CA PHE A 566 -51.43 7.61 23.44
C PHE A 566 -50.45 7.32 24.57
N ILE A 567 -49.16 7.67 24.39
CA ILE A 567 -48.14 7.45 25.41
C ILE A 567 -48.46 8.27 26.67
N ILE A 568 -48.85 9.55 26.52
CA ILE A 568 -49.27 10.38 27.66
C ILE A 568 -50.48 9.76 28.37
N GLU A 569 -51.51 9.36 27.63
CA GLU A 569 -52.71 8.73 28.20
C GLU A 569 -52.37 7.46 29.00
N MET A 570 -51.48 6.62 28.48
CA MET A 570 -51.05 5.38 29.13
C MET A 570 -50.18 5.62 30.36
N LEU A 571 -49.22 6.54 30.29
CA LEU A 571 -48.36 6.90 31.43
C LEU A 571 -49.18 7.49 32.58
N GLU A 572 -50.13 8.37 32.26
CA GLU A 572 -51.03 8.94 33.26
C GLU A 572 -51.94 7.88 33.88
N ARG A 573 -52.51 6.98 33.06
CA ARG A 573 -53.31 5.86 33.56
C ARG A 573 -52.53 5.04 34.60
N HIS A 574 -51.28 4.67 34.29
CA HIS A 574 -50.45 3.90 35.21
C HIS A 574 -49.97 4.68 36.45
N SER A 575 -49.76 5.99 36.32
CA SER A 575 -49.48 6.89 37.44
C SER A 575 -50.64 6.89 38.44
N MET A 576 -51.86 6.84 37.92
CA MET A 576 -53.09 6.91 38.71
C MET A 576 -53.47 5.60 39.37
N GLU A 577 -53.38 4.48 38.66
CA GLU A 577 -53.58 3.14 39.21
C GLU A 577 -52.66 2.86 40.42
N ARG A 578 -51.46 3.47 40.43
CA ARG A 578 -50.43 3.25 41.44
C ARG A 578 -50.25 4.41 42.42
N ARG A 579 -51.14 5.42 42.37
CA ARG A 579 -51.10 6.62 43.24
C ARG A 579 -51.16 6.32 44.75
N SER A 580 -51.71 5.15 45.11
CA SER A 580 -51.75 4.68 46.49
C SER A 580 -50.35 4.41 47.08
N LEU A 581 -49.33 4.22 46.24
CA LEU A 581 -47.94 3.97 46.63
C LEU A 581 -47.19 5.29 46.88
N PRO A 582 -46.42 5.42 47.99
CA PRO A 582 -45.72 6.66 48.36
C PRO A 582 -44.79 7.22 47.26
N ALA A 583 -44.03 6.37 46.58
CA ALA A 583 -43.10 6.79 45.52
C ALA A 583 -43.80 7.47 44.33
N TRP A 584 -45.02 7.04 43.99
CA TRP A 584 -45.83 7.61 42.90
C TRP A 584 -46.51 8.91 43.32
N ARG A 585 -46.91 9.00 44.59
CA ARG A 585 -47.47 10.23 45.16
C ARG A 585 -46.45 11.36 45.26
N GLU A 586 -45.20 11.05 45.59
CA GLU A 586 -44.13 12.04 45.67
C GLU A 586 -43.67 12.52 44.29
N SER A 587 -43.95 11.75 43.24
CA SER A 587 -43.59 12.07 41.85
C SER A 587 -44.78 12.57 41.03
N GLU A 588 -45.86 13.07 41.66
CA GLU A 588 -47.05 13.54 40.94
C GLU A 588 -46.70 14.57 39.85
N GLY A 589 -47.32 14.42 38.68
CA GLY A 589 -47.11 15.31 37.53
C GLY A 589 -45.83 15.07 36.73
N TRP A 590 -45.02 14.05 37.01
CA TRP A 590 -43.75 13.82 36.28
C TRP A 590 -43.88 13.65 34.73
N VAL A 591 -45.03 13.22 34.21
CA VAL A 591 -45.27 12.89 32.79
C VAL A 591 -45.06 14.07 31.82
N PRO A 592 -45.75 15.23 31.95
CA PRO A 592 -45.59 16.36 31.04
C PRO A 592 -44.16 16.91 31.03
N TRP A 593 -43.50 16.98 32.19
CA TRP A 593 -42.12 17.47 32.27
C TRP A 593 -41.13 16.50 31.61
N THR A 594 -41.37 15.19 31.72
CA THR A 594 -40.58 14.19 31.00
C THR A 594 -40.76 14.31 29.49
N MET A 595 -41.98 14.57 29.01
CA MET A 595 -42.22 14.83 27.58
C MET A 595 -41.54 16.10 27.09
N VAL A 596 -41.49 17.15 27.91
CA VAL A 596 -40.69 18.36 27.62
C VAL A 596 -39.19 18.05 27.59
N GLU A 597 -38.68 17.24 28.53
CA GLU A 597 -37.28 16.79 28.54
C GLU A 597 -36.90 16.00 27.29
N ILE A 598 -37.83 15.20 26.74
CA ILE A 598 -37.68 14.46 25.48
C ILE A 598 -37.65 15.41 24.26
N GLY A 599 -38.17 16.63 24.39
CA GLY A 599 -38.25 17.62 23.31
C GLY A 599 -39.59 17.66 22.59
N VAL A 600 -40.64 17.06 23.16
CA VAL A 600 -42.00 17.17 22.63
C VAL A 600 -42.49 18.61 22.78
N PRO A 601 -43.04 19.23 21.71
CA PRO A 601 -43.57 20.59 21.80
C PRO A 601 -44.65 20.72 22.89
N ARG A 602 -44.56 21.77 23.72
CA ARG A 602 -45.52 22.02 24.81
C ARG A 602 -46.98 22.10 24.32
N ARG A 603 -47.18 22.54 23.08
CA ARG A 603 -48.48 22.57 22.40
C ARG A 603 -49.06 21.18 22.23
N ASP A 604 -48.26 20.21 21.77
CA ASP A 604 -48.73 18.85 21.48
C ASP A 604 -49.02 18.10 22.77
N ILE A 605 -48.23 18.34 23.82
CA ILE A 605 -48.51 17.88 25.18
C ILE A 605 -49.87 18.42 25.66
N LEU A 606 -50.08 19.74 25.55
CA LEU A 606 -51.35 20.36 25.97
C LEU A 606 -52.53 19.82 25.15
N ALA A 607 -52.38 19.64 23.85
CA ALA A 607 -53.40 19.05 22.99
C ALA A 607 -53.72 17.60 23.38
N ALA A 608 -52.72 16.80 23.76
CA ALA A 608 -52.90 15.44 24.28
C ALA A 608 -53.72 15.44 25.58
N TYR A 609 -53.37 16.28 26.57
CA TYR A 609 -54.17 16.43 27.79
C TYR A 609 -55.59 16.91 27.51
N GLY A 610 -55.77 17.85 26.57
CA GLY A 610 -57.08 18.27 26.11
C GLY A 610 -57.90 17.10 25.56
N SER A 611 -57.31 16.26 24.72
CA SER A 611 -57.97 15.05 24.21
C SER A 611 -58.30 14.04 25.31
N ILE A 612 -57.42 13.85 26.30
CA ILE A 612 -57.67 12.96 27.44
C ILE A 612 -58.85 13.48 28.27
N LEU A 613 -58.91 14.79 28.53
CA LEU A 613 -60.00 15.42 29.30
C LEU A 613 -61.34 15.40 28.55
N GLU A 614 -61.32 15.57 27.23
CA GLU A 614 -62.51 15.44 26.38
C GLU A 614 -63.05 14.00 26.39
N LYS A 615 -62.15 13.01 26.26
CA LYS A 615 -62.49 11.57 26.35
C LYS A 615 -62.81 11.13 27.78
N GLY A 616 -62.30 11.81 28.80
CA GLY A 616 -62.56 11.56 30.21
C GLY A 616 -64.04 11.62 30.58
N ASN A 617 -64.83 12.37 29.81
CA ASN A 617 -66.29 12.39 29.93
C ASN A 617 -66.96 11.08 29.46
N VAL A 618 -66.23 10.22 28.73
CA VAL A 618 -66.65 8.90 28.22
C VAL A 618 -66.15 7.75 29.13
N TYR A 619 -65.06 7.95 29.87
CA TYR A 619 -64.44 6.90 30.71
C TYR A 619 -65.06 6.71 32.11
N GLN A 620 -66.21 7.33 32.41
CA GLN A 620 -66.97 7.02 33.63
C GLN A 620 -67.39 5.54 33.73
N GLU A 621 -67.41 4.81 32.61
CA GLU A 621 -67.74 3.37 32.56
C GLU A 621 -66.55 2.42 32.80
N THR A 622 -65.29 2.89 32.76
CA THR A 622 -64.09 2.02 32.81
C THR A 622 -63.19 2.23 34.05
N GLY A 623 -63.70 2.83 35.12
CA GLY A 623 -62.98 2.91 36.41
C GLY A 623 -62.13 4.16 36.65
N TRP A 624 -62.34 5.25 35.89
CA TRP A 624 -61.76 6.56 36.24
C TRP A 624 -62.57 7.19 37.38
N GLU A 625 -62.07 7.11 38.61
CA GLU A 625 -62.71 7.77 39.77
C GLU A 625 -62.70 9.30 39.64
N SER A 626 -63.62 9.98 40.33
CA SER A 626 -63.71 11.46 40.35
C SER A 626 -62.39 12.15 40.75
N GLY A 627 -61.56 11.49 41.56
CA GLY A 627 -60.22 11.95 41.93
C GLY A 627 -59.22 12.01 40.77
N SER A 628 -59.47 11.26 39.69
CA SER A 628 -58.56 11.20 38.54
C SER A 628 -58.63 12.43 37.63
N THR A 629 -59.83 12.99 37.49
CA THR A 629 -60.00 14.20 36.70
C THR A 629 -59.44 15.43 37.42
N MET A 630 -59.64 15.51 38.74
CA MET A 630 -59.06 16.57 39.57
C MET A 630 -57.53 16.60 39.50
N TYR A 631 -56.89 15.43 39.47
CA TYR A 631 -55.46 15.31 39.30
C TYR A 631 -54.98 15.81 37.92
N LEU A 632 -55.60 15.36 36.84
CA LEU A 632 -55.23 15.81 35.49
C LEU A 632 -55.41 17.32 35.32
N VAL A 633 -56.50 17.89 35.84
CA VAL A 633 -56.72 19.34 35.88
C VAL A 633 -55.60 20.03 36.64
N THR A 634 -55.19 19.50 37.80
CA THR A 634 -54.07 20.06 38.59
C THR A 634 -52.78 20.08 37.77
N ILE A 635 -52.43 18.97 37.14
CA ILE A 635 -51.23 18.87 36.28
C ILE A 635 -51.27 19.88 35.14
N VAL A 636 -52.39 19.97 34.41
CA VAL A 636 -52.55 20.91 33.29
C VAL A 636 -52.42 22.36 33.78
N THR A 637 -52.99 22.66 34.95
CA THR A 637 -52.93 23.98 35.59
C THR A 637 -51.50 24.35 36.00
N ASP A 638 -50.77 23.41 36.60
CA ASP A 638 -49.37 23.59 37.01
C ASP A 638 -48.46 23.73 35.78
N PHE A 639 -48.67 22.93 34.75
CA PHE A 639 -47.94 22.98 33.49
C PHE A 639 -48.11 24.33 32.78
N ILE A 640 -49.35 24.83 32.68
CA ILE A 640 -49.63 26.16 32.09
C ILE A 640 -49.03 27.27 32.97
N SER A 641 -49.08 27.14 34.29
CA SER A 641 -48.50 28.10 35.22
C SER A 641 -46.99 28.22 35.05
N GLU A 642 -46.28 27.10 34.97
CA GLU A 642 -44.84 27.08 34.74
C GLU A 642 -44.48 27.62 33.35
N TRP A 643 -45.22 27.21 32.31
CA TRP A 643 -45.02 27.74 30.97
C TRP A 643 -45.21 29.26 30.94
N MET A 644 -46.20 29.80 31.65
CA MET A 644 -46.35 31.24 31.84
C MET A 644 -45.15 31.89 32.52
N THR A 645 -44.63 31.31 33.61
CA THR A 645 -43.43 31.87 34.27
C THR A 645 -42.21 31.86 33.35
N SER A 646 -42.10 30.86 32.47
CA SER A 646 -41.05 30.77 31.46
C SER A 646 -41.27 31.76 30.30
N ALA A 647 -42.53 32.00 29.90
CA ALA A 647 -42.92 32.97 28.89
C ALA A 647 -42.68 34.42 29.32
N VAL A 648 -42.77 34.72 30.62
CA VAL A 648 -42.39 36.05 31.16
C VAL A 648 -40.88 36.29 31.06
N LYS A 649 -40.06 35.22 31.09
CA LYS A 649 -38.60 35.30 31.04
C LYS A 649 -38.02 35.23 29.62
N SER A 650 -38.74 34.64 28.65
CA SER A 650 -38.25 34.37 27.29
C SER A 650 -39.30 34.69 26.23
N ASP A 651 -38.93 35.51 25.25
CA ASP A 651 -39.81 35.91 24.14
C ASP A 651 -40.21 34.75 23.23
N SER A 652 -39.38 33.70 23.09
CA SER A 652 -39.72 32.50 22.30
C SER A 652 -40.88 31.75 22.94
N SER A 653 -40.75 31.44 24.23
CA SER A 653 -41.79 30.79 25.03
C SER A 653 -43.08 31.62 25.07
N ARG A 654 -42.96 32.95 24.99
CA ARG A 654 -44.10 33.89 24.95
C ARG A 654 -44.86 33.82 23.63
N ARG A 655 -44.17 33.75 22.50
CA ARG A 655 -44.80 33.57 21.17
C ARG A 655 -45.48 32.21 21.06
N GLU A 656 -44.82 31.15 21.54
CA GLU A 656 -45.40 29.80 21.57
C GLU A 656 -46.69 29.78 22.40
N LEU A 657 -46.69 30.36 23.61
CA LEU A 657 -47.87 30.43 24.45
C LEU A 657 -49.00 31.27 23.80
N SER A 658 -48.65 32.40 23.18
CA SER A 658 -49.61 33.26 22.45
C SER A 658 -50.29 32.51 21.30
N SER A 659 -49.58 31.60 20.62
CA SER A 659 -50.14 30.78 19.54
C SER A 659 -51.14 29.72 20.00
N VAL A 660 -51.18 29.39 21.30
CA VAL A 660 -51.97 28.29 21.88
C VAL A 660 -53.10 28.82 22.79
N VAL A 661 -53.35 30.14 22.82
CA VAL A 661 -54.36 30.77 23.70
C VAL A 661 -55.76 30.17 23.50
N SER A 662 -56.16 29.93 22.24
CA SER A 662 -57.46 29.31 21.94
C SER A 662 -57.56 27.89 22.47
N ASP A 663 -56.46 27.12 22.42
CA ASP A 663 -56.42 25.75 22.93
C ASP A 663 -56.47 25.74 24.46
N VAL A 664 -55.78 26.69 25.11
CA VAL A 664 -55.84 26.91 26.57
C VAL A 664 -57.28 27.26 27.01
N SER A 665 -57.94 28.18 26.32
CA SER A 665 -59.35 28.54 26.62
C SER A 665 -60.32 27.38 26.37
N ARG A 666 -60.09 26.57 25.32
CA ARG A 666 -60.87 25.36 25.06
C ARG A 666 -60.73 24.37 26.21
N ILE A 667 -59.49 24.05 26.60
CA ILE A 667 -59.21 23.13 27.71
C ILE A 667 -59.76 23.68 29.02
N ALA A 668 -59.61 24.98 29.28
CA ALA A 668 -60.17 25.60 30.46
C ALA A 668 -61.71 25.52 30.50
N SER A 669 -62.38 25.65 29.35
CA SER A 669 -63.83 25.41 29.23
C SER A 669 -64.20 23.96 29.56
N ILE A 670 -63.44 22.98 29.06
CA ILE A 670 -63.66 21.55 29.33
C ILE A 670 -63.46 21.27 30.82
N CYS A 671 -62.35 21.74 31.41
CA CYS A 671 -62.08 21.63 32.84
C CYS A 671 -63.22 22.24 33.67
N ARG A 672 -63.73 23.43 33.33
CA ARG A 672 -64.88 24.03 34.03
C ARG A 672 -66.14 23.19 33.95
N GLY A 673 -66.46 22.64 32.78
CA GLY A 673 -67.61 21.77 32.59
C GLY A 673 -67.54 20.54 33.49
N VAL A 674 -66.37 19.92 33.56
CA VAL A 674 -66.15 18.72 34.36
C VAL A 674 -66.08 19.04 35.87
N LEU A 675 -65.36 20.09 36.27
CA LEU A 675 -65.21 20.50 37.67
C LEU A 675 -66.53 20.93 38.33
N ARG A 676 -67.43 21.60 37.57
CA ARG A 676 -68.76 22.01 38.07
C ARG A 676 -69.73 20.85 38.27
N SER A 677 -69.43 19.68 37.71
CA SER A 677 -70.21 18.46 37.98
C SER A 677 -69.88 17.84 39.34
N PHE A 678 -68.77 18.25 39.99
CA PHE A 678 -68.36 17.75 41.30
C PHE A 678 -68.82 18.66 42.44
N SER A 679 -69.17 18.05 43.59
CA SER A 679 -69.64 18.75 44.80
C SER A 679 -68.51 19.08 45.80
N ASP A 680 -67.25 18.85 45.43
CA ASP A 680 -66.08 19.01 46.30
C ASP A 680 -65.63 20.49 46.39
N PRO A 681 -65.40 21.05 47.60
CA PRO A 681 -64.85 22.40 47.78
C PRO A 681 -63.54 22.65 47.01
N THR A 682 -62.69 21.63 46.85
CA THR A 682 -61.42 21.73 46.13
C THR A 682 -61.61 22.01 44.63
N ALA A 683 -62.72 21.56 44.03
CA ALA A 683 -63.05 21.84 42.64
C ALA A 683 -63.35 23.32 42.41
N PHE A 684 -63.96 24.00 43.40
CA PHE A 684 -64.25 25.44 43.32
C PHE A 684 -62.97 26.28 43.31
N ASP A 685 -61.99 25.94 44.16
CA ASP A 685 -60.69 26.62 44.20
C ASP A 685 -59.88 26.38 42.93
N MET A 686 -59.92 25.16 42.37
CA MET A 686 -59.27 24.85 41.09
C MET A 686 -59.86 25.66 39.92
N VAL A 687 -61.19 25.80 39.85
CA VAL A 687 -61.85 26.63 38.84
C VAL A 687 -61.41 28.09 38.95
N LYS A 688 -61.32 28.64 40.16
CA LYS A 688 -60.85 30.01 40.37
C LYS A 688 -59.39 30.20 39.95
N ASN A 689 -58.53 29.22 40.23
CA ASN A 689 -57.13 29.24 39.80
C ASN A 689 -57.01 29.16 38.28
N LEU A 690 -57.80 28.30 37.63
CA LEU A 690 -57.87 28.17 36.19
C LEU A 690 -58.34 29.47 35.51
N ASP A 691 -59.40 30.12 36.02
CA ASP A 691 -59.91 31.39 35.50
C ASP A 691 -58.86 32.52 35.63
N SER A 692 -58.12 32.55 36.74
CA SER A 692 -57.01 33.48 36.96
C SER A 692 -55.86 33.25 35.97
N LEU A 693 -55.53 31.98 35.69
CA LEU A 693 -54.49 31.63 34.73
C LEU A 693 -54.90 31.94 33.29
N GLU A 694 -56.14 31.62 32.89
CA GLU A 694 -56.68 31.94 31.57
C GLU A 694 -56.60 33.46 31.31
N ALA A 695 -57.06 34.28 32.25
CA ALA A 695 -56.98 35.75 32.14
C ALA A 695 -55.54 36.27 32.02
N ARG A 696 -54.57 35.62 32.70
CA ARG A 696 -53.15 35.97 32.61
C ARG A 696 -52.53 35.57 31.28
N VAL A 697 -52.87 34.39 30.75
CA VAL A 697 -52.44 33.91 29.43
C VAL A 697 -52.96 34.85 28.33
N GLU A 698 -54.25 35.20 28.36
CA GLU A 698 -54.85 36.15 27.43
C GLU A 698 -54.19 37.53 27.50
N LYS A 699 -53.92 38.03 28.71
CA LYS A 699 -53.26 39.32 28.89
C LYS A 699 -51.85 39.32 28.33
N LEU A 700 -51.09 38.24 28.52
CA LEU A 700 -49.74 38.09 27.98
C LEU A 700 -49.73 38.00 26.46
N ALA A 701 -50.72 37.32 25.86
CA ALA A 701 -50.89 37.18 24.42
C ALA A 701 -51.32 38.49 23.74
N ARG A 702 -52.12 39.33 24.40
CA ARG A 702 -52.48 40.67 23.88
C ARG A 702 -51.29 41.65 23.86
N GLN A 703 -50.23 41.34 24.60
CA GLN A 703 -49.02 42.17 24.71
C GLN A 703 -47.86 41.70 23.81
N THR A 704 -47.96 40.50 23.23
CA THR A 704 -47.11 40.03 22.12
C THR A 704 -47.71 40.44 20.79
#